data_AF-A0A1V2NTQ5-F1
#
_entry.id   AF-A0A1V2NTQ5-F1
#
_cell.length_a   1.000
_cell.length_b   1.000
_cell.length_c   1.000
_cell.angle_alpha   90.00
_cell.angle_beta   90.00
_cell.angle_gamma   90.00
#
_symmetry.space_group_name_H-M   'P 1'
#
loop_
_entity.id
_entity.type
_entity.pdbx_description
1 polymer ?
#
loop_
_entity_poly.entity_id
_entity_poly.type
_entity_poly.pdbx_seq_one_letter_code
_entity_poly.pdbx_strand_id
1 'polypeptide(L)'
;MHGRESLVEQIRQLSRDAAAVFIDAIDEAVQLDPNIGYVLVQLLSERTAKRASWRLACRPGLWTVDLAEGLRAALPGFQELELLPLDLHGIEEMAGSDADAFLTAVADARLTRLLAQPQHARALLDQWRTTRELPAGRSEAMRHTVSNLLLETGRFRPRRVHDDRRMALLAERLAAVTIFCGVGRFGLGQVNNPSDGSADSALLPVTAVPTDHEPDLAGQMTVEDLHEVLNTTLFSAAGQGSVRFAHQSYAEFLAAAYLARRGVSGRRLLSLLGADANGLAPGPMIEVLGWLLPLGASIPADLIADNAKQLLSTTGLELADDKMRRRVVDALLRGAANGSIDEGWNLDTSPLAHPDIGDQIHEAVQRAANHWEIFWICRITRHCRVSDAADDLLAIAFNLTWPSFVRAEAVASFAAVAAPVRVDELAPLLFLSSEEDPQDEILAAALRALLTRTVDLDRLTAALRPRRSPSYIGSYSRLLDELPSLLDADHVLPVLRYAVGRRPNHRDYAFDRLLGGLLARAWTMHEPSIAAEVGGLLGQERLGGQVEFDRGEHPWEVDDNPDLRRAMAAAMLSVHHNAFMAVLDLRILTPQDLTWLIDWIPSAPAQALAAAEVVLRQLAWNVADRVTADRILTVSEDHPAYSILSQFQGYRDIGARPDWGVRRRISDHQRPGPERHLAVLRQTLSRVRAQRDQWWEAALALAGDLHAADPKAAFGWDLTERPLWPLLDAEEQEEFWQIGIAYLSARQPEPGSWASRDRWTYQEIMPDWAAVYLLATLAEHRPDLLRRVPQRVWDSWAETIVVTPAFMNEEQKKRRLGASAPPRGRAALSAALRDHVRTAPTVAFPHHPLADFTDPLLLDVVAAIARDPRQPLARRDASFEVLVEHAPSVALDNARATRAEEPAPAGAIEALAKLAPEELLTPWLAAGQLGPLEHLREIDPIQLSDSSLAALSRLLLDRLPFAGDPERADDFARSTPESEARRLRMNLLQTMARRGMASHLASLRTERPAEDQEQINHLLQQARAHEALSLWRPLTPDTMMALVARGDARVIRDSAGLITVLLEQLDQIQHYVRERAGFRSLWNGDPGANAASPKMEDDISDWLAQQLELRLTPHVIIDREIQVRRTAASGVGTRIDITATSGGIQLGRVVFEAKHVQNRDLLTAIDHQLIGRYMQPADLTHGIYIVYWTAPALRPSSWKRNHPDPSLLADELRTQARRHGPDRCVEVFVLDIGPRP
;
A
#
# COMPACT_ATOMS: atom_id res chain seq x y z
N MET A 1 -21.45 47.14 -35.31
CA MET A 1 -20.53 47.19 -36.46
C MET A 1 -19.38 48.18 -36.27
N HIS A 2 -19.60 49.47 -35.97
CA HIS A 2 -18.49 50.45 -35.79
C HIS A 2 -17.43 50.08 -34.73
N GLY A 3 -17.80 49.39 -33.63
CA GLY A 3 -16.82 48.95 -32.62
C GLY A 3 -15.87 47.83 -33.10
N ARG A 4 -16.35 46.92 -33.96
CA ARG A 4 -15.58 45.78 -34.47
C ARG A 4 -14.57 46.20 -35.53
N GLU A 5 -14.95 47.11 -36.42
CA GLU A 5 -14.04 47.68 -37.42
C GLU A 5 -12.92 48.50 -36.75
N SER A 6 -13.26 49.26 -35.71
CA SER A 6 -12.28 49.99 -34.90
C SER A 6 -11.28 49.06 -34.19
N LEU A 7 -11.77 47.98 -33.56
CA LEU A 7 -10.91 46.98 -32.90
C LEU A 7 -9.99 46.25 -33.90
N VAL A 8 -10.52 45.86 -35.06
CA VAL A 8 -9.74 45.23 -36.14
C VAL A 8 -8.61 46.16 -36.60
N GLU A 9 -8.90 47.45 -36.81
CA GLU A 9 -7.88 48.41 -37.23
C GLU A 9 -6.84 48.67 -36.13
N GLN A 10 -7.27 48.75 -34.86
CA GLN A 10 -6.36 48.86 -33.73
C GLN A 10 -5.43 47.64 -33.60
N ILE A 11 -5.95 46.42 -33.71
CA ILE A 11 -5.13 45.20 -33.68
C ILE A 11 -4.15 45.18 -34.86
N ARG A 12 -4.59 45.59 -36.06
CA ARG A 12 -3.70 45.70 -37.24
C ARG A 12 -2.65 46.79 -37.12
N GLN A 13 -2.94 47.89 -36.44
CA GLN A 13 -1.98 48.94 -36.15
C GLN A 13 -0.95 48.47 -35.12
N LEU A 14 -1.39 47.88 -34.00
CA LEU A 14 -0.52 47.30 -32.97
C LEU A 14 0.38 46.20 -33.55
N SER A 15 -0.15 45.38 -34.46
CA SER A 15 0.60 44.35 -35.19
C SER A 15 1.73 44.90 -36.06
N ARG A 16 1.67 46.18 -36.46
CA ARG A 16 2.69 46.84 -37.28
C ARG A 16 3.76 47.52 -36.43
N ASP A 17 3.35 48.12 -35.32
CA ASP A 17 4.17 49.11 -34.60
C ASP A 17 4.73 48.60 -33.25
N ALA A 18 4.15 47.55 -32.65
CA ALA A 18 4.53 47.06 -31.33
C ALA A 18 5.38 45.77 -31.38
N ALA A 19 6.37 45.67 -30.48
CA ALA A 19 7.17 44.45 -30.30
C ALA A 19 6.42 43.36 -29.51
N ALA A 20 5.54 43.75 -28.59
CA ALA A 20 4.67 42.85 -27.83
C ALA A 20 3.29 43.46 -27.60
N VAL A 21 2.25 42.63 -27.67
CA VAL A 21 0.85 43.03 -27.48
C VAL A 21 0.18 42.12 -26.45
N PHE A 22 -0.50 42.73 -25.50
CA PHE A 22 -1.25 42.07 -24.44
C PHE A 22 -2.74 42.30 -24.68
N ILE A 23 -3.50 41.22 -24.81
CA ILE A 23 -4.96 41.25 -24.86
C ILE A 23 -5.47 40.59 -23.58
N ASP A 24 -6.11 41.39 -22.74
CA ASP A 24 -6.74 40.93 -21.51
C ASP A 24 -8.24 40.69 -21.73
N ALA A 25 -8.84 39.83 -20.90
CA ALA A 25 -10.27 39.55 -20.83
C ALA A 25 -10.93 39.15 -22.18
N ILE A 26 -10.32 38.22 -22.92
CA ILE A 26 -10.91 37.69 -24.18
C ILE A 26 -12.29 37.09 -23.94
N ASP A 27 -12.49 36.48 -22.77
CA ASP A 27 -13.77 35.92 -22.34
C ASP A 27 -14.89 36.99 -22.31
N GLU A 28 -14.62 38.21 -21.85
CA GLU A 28 -15.60 39.30 -21.86
C GLU A 28 -15.92 39.75 -23.30
N ALA A 29 -14.93 39.74 -24.20
CA ALA A 29 -15.13 40.07 -25.60
C ALA A 29 -15.99 39.01 -26.34
N VAL A 30 -15.77 37.72 -26.05
CA VAL A 30 -16.55 36.60 -26.62
C VAL A 30 -18.02 36.68 -26.20
N GLN A 31 -18.32 37.16 -24.99
CA GLN A 31 -19.68 37.37 -24.55
C GLN A 31 -20.41 38.49 -25.33
N LEU A 32 -19.67 39.52 -25.78
CA LEU A 32 -20.24 40.65 -26.52
C LEU A 32 -20.38 40.37 -28.03
N ASP A 33 -19.42 39.66 -28.63
CA ASP A 33 -19.50 39.15 -30.00
C ASP A 33 -18.98 37.70 -30.04
N PRO A 34 -19.86 36.69 -30.16
CA PRO A 34 -19.45 35.28 -30.22
C PRO A 34 -18.49 34.98 -31.37
N ASN A 35 -18.42 35.81 -32.41
CA ASN A 35 -17.49 35.63 -33.53
C ASN A 35 -16.11 36.23 -33.27
N ILE A 36 -15.89 36.89 -32.13
CA ILE A 36 -14.62 37.60 -31.88
C ILE A 36 -13.42 36.64 -31.86
N GLY A 37 -13.61 35.40 -31.39
CA GLY A 37 -12.58 34.37 -31.42
C GLY A 37 -12.13 34.07 -32.84
N TYR A 38 -13.08 33.84 -33.76
CA TYR A 38 -12.79 33.64 -35.18
C TYR A 38 -12.09 34.86 -35.81
N VAL A 39 -12.55 36.07 -35.49
CA VAL A 39 -11.93 37.32 -35.97
C VAL A 39 -10.50 37.44 -35.48
N LEU A 40 -10.26 37.14 -34.21
CA LEU A 40 -8.93 37.18 -33.61
C LEU A 40 -7.99 36.19 -34.30
N VAL A 41 -8.43 34.95 -34.54
CA VAL A 41 -7.65 33.95 -35.28
C VAL A 41 -7.32 34.44 -36.71
N GLN A 42 -8.29 35.03 -37.41
CA GLN A 42 -8.07 35.57 -38.76
C GLN A 42 -7.04 36.70 -38.77
N LEU A 43 -7.14 37.65 -37.84
CA LEU A 43 -6.21 38.77 -37.73
C LEU A 43 -4.79 38.31 -37.37
N LEU A 44 -4.67 37.39 -36.42
CA LEU A 44 -3.39 36.86 -35.98
C LEU A 44 -2.73 35.94 -37.03
N SER A 45 -3.51 35.45 -37.99
CA SER A 45 -2.99 34.70 -39.15
C SER A 45 -2.28 35.59 -40.18
N GLU A 46 -2.53 36.91 -40.18
CA GLU A 46 -1.90 37.87 -41.09
C GLU A 46 -0.38 37.95 -40.86
N ARG A 47 0.40 38.16 -41.94
CA ARG A 47 1.88 38.22 -41.85
C ARG A 47 2.41 39.33 -40.96
N THR A 48 1.67 40.43 -40.82
CA THR A 48 2.02 41.58 -39.97
C THR A 48 1.93 41.21 -38.50
N ALA A 49 0.88 40.50 -38.07
CA ALA A 49 0.69 40.08 -36.68
C ALA A 49 1.80 39.15 -36.18
N LYS A 50 2.42 38.35 -37.05
CA LYS A 50 3.54 37.45 -36.72
C LYS A 50 4.84 38.16 -36.35
N ARG A 51 4.91 39.49 -36.47
CA ARG A 51 6.07 40.31 -36.07
C ARG A 51 6.05 40.72 -34.60
N ALA A 52 4.88 40.68 -33.96
CA ALA A 52 4.71 41.01 -32.55
C ALA A 52 4.60 39.73 -31.71
N SER A 53 5.06 39.79 -30.46
CA SER A 53 4.79 38.74 -29.46
C SER A 53 3.42 38.96 -28.83
N TRP A 54 2.58 37.93 -28.80
CA TRP A 54 1.21 38.03 -28.27
C TRP A 54 1.08 37.34 -26.92
N ARG A 55 0.43 38.03 -25.96
CA ARG A 55 -0.01 37.45 -24.70
C ARG A 55 -1.49 37.68 -24.55
N LEU A 56 -2.22 36.58 -24.37
CA LEU A 56 -3.67 36.52 -24.37
C LEU A 56 -4.11 36.01 -23.00
N ALA A 57 -4.97 36.74 -22.31
CA ALA A 57 -5.60 36.29 -21.07
C ALA A 57 -7.09 36.03 -21.29
N CYS A 58 -7.55 34.88 -20.82
CA CYS A 58 -8.94 34.45 -20.97
C CYS A 58 -9.32 33.52 -19.81
N ARG A 59 -10.56 33.61 -19.33
CA ARG A 59 -11.10 32.61 -18.39
C ARG A 59 -11.29 31.24 -19.07
N PRO A 60 -11.05 30.14 -18.36
CA PRO A 60 -11.19 28.79 -18.93
C PRO A 60 -12.55 28.47 -19.56
N GLY A 61 -13.63 28.98 -18.99
CA GLY A 61 -14.99 28.67 -19.44
C GLY A 61 -15.35 29.22 -20.82
N LEU A 62 -14.55 30.14 -21.38
CA LEU A 62 -14.75 30.67 -22.73
C LEU A 62 -13.57 30.38 -23.66
N TRP A 63 -12.62 29.54 -23.22
CA TRP A 63 -11.50 29.06 -24.02
C TRP A 63 -11.88 27.77 -24.76
N THR A 64 -12.46 27.93 -25.96
CA THR A 64 -12.94 26.79 -26.76
C THR A 64 -11.80 26.05 -27.47
N VAL A 65 -12.03 24.78 -27.82
CA VAL A 65 -11.08 23.98 -28.61
C VAL A 65 -10.79 24.65 -29.96
N ASP A 66 -11.83 25.13 -30.64
CA ASP A 66 -11.68 25.80 -31.94
C ASP A 66 -10.85 27.09 -31.86
N LEU A 67 -11.00 27.87 -30.78
CA LEU A 67 -10.19 29.06 -30.55
C LEU A 67 -8.74 28.70 -30.29
N ALA A 68 -8.49 27.71 -29.42
CA ALA A 68 -7.14 27.23 -29.10
C ALA A 68 -6.43 26.68 -30.34
N GLU A 69 -7.08 25.79 -31.09
CA GLU A 69 -6.53 25.21 -32.33
C GLU A 69 -6.31 26.28 -33.40
N GLY A 70 -7.26 27.19 -33.58
CA GLY A 70 -7.14 28.31 -34.50
C GLY A 70 -5.96 29.23 -34.16
N LEU A 71 -5.74 29.54 -32.88
CA LEU A 71 -4.60 30.35 -32.43
C LEU A 71 -3.27 29.63 -32.61
N ARG A 72 -3.19 28.33 -32.33
CA ARG A 72 -1.99 27.51 -32.60
C ARG A 72 -1.66 27.45 -34.10
N ALA A 73 -2.68 27.39 -34.95
CA ALA A 73 -2.50 27.43 -36.41
C ALA A 73 -2.07 28.83 -36.90
N ALA A 74 -2.65 29.89 -36.34
CA ALA A 74 -2.34 31.27 -36.69
C ALA A 74 -0.91 31.68 -36.28
N LEU A 75 -0.49 31.29 -35.07
CA LEU A 75 0.77 31.66 -34.42
C LEU A 75 1.61 30.40 -34.10
N PRO A 76 2.57 30.02 -34.98
CA PRO A 76 3.47 28.89 -34.72
C PRO A 76 4.26 29.10 -33.42
N GLY A 77 4.18 28.16 -32.47
CA GLY A 77 4.82 28.25 -31.16
C GLY A 77 3.94 28.86 -30.06
N PHE A 78 2.65 29.10 -30.32
CA PHE A 78 1.68 29.51 -29.30
C PHE A 78 1.59 28.47 -28.16
N GLN A 79 1.65 28.96 -26.93
CA GLN A 79 1.56 28.16 -25.70
C GLN A 79 0.36 28.59 -24.88
N GLU A 80 -0.32 27.62 -24.29
CA GLU A 80 -1.38 27.83 -23.31
C GLU A 80 -0.82 27.60 -21.91
N LEU A 81 -0.94 28.63 -21.07
CA LEU A 81 -0.41 28.64 -19.72
C LEU A 81 -1.56 28.95 -18.75
N GLU A 82 -1.66 28.17 -17.68
CA GLU A 82 -2.60 28.41 -16.57
C GLU A 82 -1.92 29.29 -15.51
N LEU A 83 -2.63 30.32 -15.03
CA LEU A 83 -2.15 31.16 -13.94
C LEU A 83 -2.35 30.41 -12.61
N LEU A 84 -1.25 30.06 -11.95
CA LEU A 84 -1.28 29.29 -10.71
C LEU A 84 -1.73 30.13 -9.49
N PRO A 85 -2.25 29.48 -8.42
CA PRO A 85 -2.62 30.16 -7.18
C PRO A 85 -1.44 30.83 -6.45
N LEU A 86 -1.74 31.72 -5.50
CA LEU A 86 -0.73 32.29 -4.59
C LEU A 86 -0.09 31.20 -3.73
N ASP A 87 1.21 31.32 -3.53
CA ASP A 87 1.95 30.59 -2.51
C ASP A 87 1.90 31.32 -1.16
N LEU A 88 2.44 30.68 -0.11
CA LEU A 88 2.47 31.27 1.23
C LEU A 88 3.20 32.62 1.24
N HIS A 89 4.30 32.73 0.47
CA HIS A 89 5.07 33.96 0.37
C HIS A 89 4.25 35.11 -0.21
N GLY A 90 3.47 34.87 -1.27
CA GLY A 90 2.57 35.87 -1.83
C GLY A 90 1.44 36.30 -0.87
N ILE A 91 0.99 35.40 0.00
CA ILE A 91 0.01 35.71 1.05
C ILE A 91 0.65 36.56 2.16
N GLU A 92 1.86 36.21 2.60
CA GLU A 92 2.64 36.97 3.58
C GLU A 92 2.93 38.39 3.06
N GLU A 93 3.33 38.53 1.80
CA GLU A 93 3.54 39.83 1.16
C GLU A 93 2.24 40.66 1.11
N MET A 94 1.10 40.02 0.79
CA MET A 94 -0.20 40.68 0.76
C MET A 94 -0.67 41.14 2.16
N ALA A 95 -0.42 40.32 3.17
CA ALA A 95 -0.81 40.58 4.56
C ALA A 95 0.13 41.58 5.27
N GLY A 96 1.41 41.65 4.88
CA GLY A 96 2.41 42.52 5.48
C GLY A 96 2.62 42.19 6.96
N SER A 97 2.63 43.21 7.83
CA SER A 97 2.83 43.03 9.28
C SER A 97 1.75 42.20 9.98
N ASP A 98 0.61 41.98 9.33
CA ASP A 98 -0.50 41.22 9.88
C ASP A 98 -0.42 39.70 9.61
N ALA A 99 0.58 39.24 8.85
CA ALA A 99 0.64 37.88 8.29
C ALA A 99 0.41 36.77 9.33
N ASP A 100 1.19 36.72 10.40
CA ASP A 100 1.10 35.63 11.40
C ASP A 100 -0.28 35.55 12.06
N ALA A 101 -0.81 36.69 12.50
CA ALA A 101 -2.10 36.77 13.19
C ALA A 101 -3.27 36.48 12.23
N PHE A 102 -3.18 36.95 10.98
CA PHE A 102 -4.17 36.66 9.94
C PHE A 102 -4.16 35.18 9.53
N LEU A 103 -2.98 34.60 9.28
CA LEU A 103 -2.82 33.19 8.92
C LEU A 103 -3.32 32.27 10.03
N THR A 104 -3.04 32.61 11.29
CA THR A 104 -3.58 31.89 12.45
C THR A 104 -5.11 31.94 12.47
N ALA A 105 -5.70 33.13 12.37
CA ALA A 105 -7.15 33.29 12.37
C ALA A 105 -7.83 32.57 11.20
N VAL A 106 -7.23 32.59 10.01
CA VAL A 106 -7.74 31.89 8.82
C VAL A 106 -7.61 30.37 8.94
N ALA A 107 -6.53 29.88 9.57
CA ALA A 107 -6.37 28.46 9.88
C ALA A 107 -7.42 27.98 10.89
N ASP A 108 -7.63 28.75 11.96
CA ASP A 108 -8.64 28.47 12.98
C ASP A 108 -10.05 28.46 12.40
N ALA A 109 -10.36 29.41 11.51
CA ALA A 109 -11.62 29.48 10.77
C ALA A 109 -11.73 28.46 9.62
N ARG A 110 -10.66 27.69 9.36
CA ARG A 110 -10.57 26.69 8.26
C ARG A 110 -10.81 27.28 6.86
N LEU A 111 -10.39 28.53 6.64
CA LEU A 111 -10.56 29.29 5.40
C LEU A 111 -9.28 29.37 4.54
N THR A 112 -8.23 28.61 4.89
CA THR A 112 -6.91 28.64 4.22
C THR A 112 -6.98 28.46 2.70
N ARG A 113 -7.96 27.73 2.18
CA ARG A 113 -8.15 27.51 0.73
C ARG A 113 -8.51 28.77 -0.06
N LEU A 114 -9.16 29.74 0.58
CA LEU A 114 -9.46 31.03 -0.05
C LEU A 114 -8.22 31.88 -0.25
N LEU A 115 -7.14 31.63 0.51
CA LEU A 115 -5.90 32.40 0.40
C LEU A 115 -5.17 32.17 -0.93
N ALA A 116 -5.44 31.05 -1.58
CA ALA A 116 -4.81 30.68 -2.85
C ALA A 116 -5.24 31.63 -4.01
N GLN A 117 -6.39 32.30 -3.90
CA GLN A 117 -6.85 33.26 -4.91
C GLN A 117 -6.65 34.70 -4.43
N PRO A 118 -5.91 35.56 -5.16
CA PRO A 118 -5.55 36.89 -4.67
C PRO A 118 -6.72 37.78 -4.23
N GLN A 119 -7.84 37.73 -4.96
CA GLN A 119 -9.01 38.54 -4.65
C GLN A 119 -9.70 38.09 -3.36
N HIS A 120 -9.79 36.77 -3.13
CA HIS A 120 -10.37 36.21 -1.92
C HIS A 120 -9.47 36.37 -0.71
N ALA A 121 -8.15 36.18 -0.88
CA ALA A 121 -7.16 36.47 0.15
C ALA A 121 -7.25 37.92 0.63
N ARG A 122 -7.37 38.87 -0.32
CA ARG A 122 -7.55 40.30 0.00
C ARG A 122 -8.87 40.56 0.71
N ALA A 123 -9.98 40.00 0.24
CA ALA A 123 -11.29 40.19 0.86
C ALA A 123 -11.33 39.67 2.31
N LEU A 124 -10.77 38.49 2.56
CA LEU A 124 -10.64 37.94 3.92
C LEU A 124 -9.76 38.80 4.80
N LEU A 125 -8.63 39.27 4.29
CA LEU A 125 -7.71 40.15 5.01
C LEU A 125 -8.40 41.48 5.38
N ASP A 126 -9.13 42.09 4.46
CA ASP A 126 -9.86 43.34 4.68
C ASP A 126 -11.01 43.15 5.68
N GLN A 127 -11.75 42.04 5.58
CA GLN A 127 -12.79 41.68 6.55
C GLN A 127 -12.20 41.48 7.95
N TRP A 128 -11.12 40.69 8.06
CA TRP A 128 -10.47 40.41 9.33
C TRP A 128 -9.87 41.68 9.95
N ARG A 129 -9.26 42.56 9.15
CA ARG A 129 -8.77 43.87 9.61
C ARG A 129 -9.88 44.74 10.18
N THR A 130 -11.07 44.67 9.60
CA THR A 130 -12.22 45.50 9.98
C THR A 130 -12.96 44.96 11.19
N THR A 131 -13.27 43.66 11.18
CA THR A 131 -14.19 43.03 12.14
C THR A 131 -13.50 42.15 13.18
N ARG A 132 -12.28 41.68 12.89
CA ARG A 132 -11.58 40.63 13.64
C ARG A 132 -12.37 39.33 13.78
N GLU A 133 -13.37 39.13 12.93
CA GLU A 133 -14.26 37.97 12.95
C GLU A 133 -14.20 37.21 11.61
N LEU A 134 -14.17 35.89 11.71
CA LEU A 134 -14.28 34.95 10.60
C LEU A 134 -15.32 33.87 10.96
N PRO A 135 -15.97 33.21 9.98
CA PRO A 135 -16.86 32.08 10.20
C PRO A 135 -16.33 31.06 11.21
N ALA A 136 -17.17 30.61 12.15
CA ALA A 136 -16.74 29.80 13.29
C ALA A 136 -16.85 28.28 13.04
N GLY A 137 -17.70 27.85 12.11
CA GLY A 137 -17.93 26.44 11.77
C GLY A 137 -17.43 26.06 10.36
N ARG A 138 -17.11 24.79 10.14
CA ARG A 138 -16.69 24.25 8.83
C ARG A 138 -17.81 24.44 7.80
N SER A 139 -19.07 24.19 8.18
CA SER A 139 -20.23 24.35 7.29
C SER A 139 -20.49 25.81 6.90
N GLU A 140 -20.33 26.74 7.85
CA GLU A 140 -20.46 28.18 7.63
C GLU A 140 -19.31 28.73 6.78
N ALA A 141 -18.07 28.35 7.11
CA ALA A 141 -16.87 28.69 6.34
C ALA A 141 -17.02 28.23 4.89
N MET A 142 -17.47 27.00 4.66
CA MET A 142 -17.69 26.47 3.31
C MET A 142 -18.80 27.22 2.57
N ARG A 143 -19.92 27.52 3.23
CA ARG A 143 -21.01 28.33 2.64
C ARG A 143 -20.51 29.72 2.24
N HIS A 144 -19.72 30.36 3.10
CA HIS A 144 -19.10 31.65 2.84
C HIS A 144 -18.15 31.58 1.64
N THR A 145 -17.26 30.58 1.60
CA THR A 145 -16.35 30.31 0.47
C THR A 145 -17.10 30.15 -0.84
N VAL A 146 -18.10 29.26 -0.91
CA VAL A 146 -18.89 29.04 -2.13
C VAL A 146 -19.63 30.30 -2.56
N SER A 147 -20.19 31.04 -1.61
CA SER A 147 -20.89 32.29 -1.92
C SER A 147 -19.93 33.28 -2.59
N ASN A 148 -18.74 33.50 -2.03
CA ASN A 148 -17.75 34.40 -2.63
C ASN A 148 -17.32 33.96 -4.04
N LEU A 149 -17.08 32.66 -4.25
CA LEU A 149 -16.73 32.10 -5.56
C LEU A 149 -17.85 32.29 -6.61
N LEU A 150 -19.11 32.28 -6.19
CA LEU A 150 -20.26 32.54 -7.05
C LEU A 150 -20.47 34.04 -7.33
N LEU A 151 -20.09 34.90 -6.38
CA LEU A 151 -20.31 36.34 -6.40
C LEU A 151 -19.24 37.13 -7.16
N GLU A 152 -18.13 36.53 -7.57
CA GLU A 152 -17.05 37.25 -8.26
C GLU A 152 -17.53 37.97 -9.53
N THR A 153 -17.50 39.31 -9.50
CA THR A 153 -17.92 40.19 -10.62
C THR A 153 -16.75 40.75 -11.41
N GLY A 154 -16.83 40.70 -12.75
CA GLY A 154 -15.96 41.46 -13.67
C GLY A 154 -16.53 42.83 -14.01
N ARG A 155 -15.67 43.81 -14.36
CA ARG A 155 -16.07 45.22 -14.66
C ARG A 155 -17.00 45.36 -15.87
N PHE A 156 -17.00 44.41 -16.80
CA PHE A 156 -17.81 44.44 -18.02
C PHE A 156 -18.96 43.43 -18.03
N ARG A 157 -19.26 42.82 -16.87
CA ARG A 157 -20.29 41.80 -16.71
C ARG A 157 -21.53 42.39 -16.04
N PRO A 158 -22.52 42.95 -16.76
CA PRO A 158 -23.83 43.12 -16.18
C PRO A 158 -24.38 41.72 -15.89
N ARG A 159 -24.54 41.40 -14.61
CA ARG A 159 -25.31 40.22 -14.17
C ARG A 159 -26.62 40.17 -14.96
N ARG A 160 -27.01 39.00 -15.46
CA ARG A 160 -28.44 38.79 -15.73
C ARG A 160 -29.16 39.02 -14.40
N VAL A 161 -30.37 39.57 -14.43
CA VAL A 161 -31.14 39.97 -13.24
C VAL A 161 -31.59 38.72 -12.45
N HIS A 162 -30.64 37.95 -11.94
CA HIS A 162 -30.84 36.77 -11.13
C HIS A 162 -30.29 37.06 -9.74
N ASP A 163 -31.04 36.69 -8.71
CA ASP A 163 -30.62 36.86 -7.33
C ASP A 163 -29.53 35.84 -6.96
N ASP A 164 -28.71 36.16 -5.96
CA ASP A 164 -27.62 35.29 -5.49
C ASP A 164 -28.11 33.88 -5.10
N ARG A 165 -29.37 33.82 -4.64
CA ARG A 165 -30.06 32.60 -4.28
C ARG A 165 -30.24 31.67 -5.49
N ARG A 166 -30.64 32.18 -6.65
CA ARG A 166 -30.75 31.38 -7.88
C ARG A 166 -29.43 30.71 -8.25
N MET A 167 -28.32 31.46 -8.22
CA MET A 167 -26.99 30.91 -8.55
C MET A 167 -26.58 29.77 -7.61
N ALA A 168 -26.83 29.93 -6.30
CA ALA A 168 -26.55 28.90 -5.32
C ALA A 168 -27.35 27.61 -5.58
N LEU A 169 -28.65 27.71 -5.89
CA LEU A 169 -29.50 26.55 -6.18
C LEU A 169 -29.04 25.78 -7.44
N LEU A 170 -28.57 26.50 -8.46
CA LEU A 170 -28.03 25.90 -9.69
C LEU A 170 -26.67 25.22 -9.43
N ALA A 171 -25.80 25.84 -8.62
CA ALA A 171 -24.53 25.26 -8.21
C ALA A 171 -24.72 23.97 -7.38
N GLU A 172 -25.68 23.96 -6.44
CA GLU A 172 -26.09 22.77 -5.71
C GLU A 172 -26.53 21.63 -6.63
N ARG A 173 -27.30 21.95 -7.69
CA ARG A 173 -27.76 20.94 -8.66
C ARG A 173 -26.61 20.38 -9.49
N LEU A 174 -25.73 21.23 -10.01
CA LEU A 174 -24.53 20.80 -10.74
C LEU A 174 -23.63 19.92 -9.84
N ALA A 175 -23.49 20.28 -8.56
CA ALA A 175 -22.75 19.48 -7.60
C ALA A 175 -23.39 18.11 -7.33
N ALA A 176 -24.71 18.05 -7.17
CA ALA A 176 -25.44 16.80 -7.02
C ALA A 176 -25.24 15.89 -8.25
N VAL A 177 -25.29 16.45 -9.46
CA VAL A 177 -25.00 15.71 -10.70
C VAL A 177 -23.54 15.22 -10.72
N THR A 178 -22.57 16.07 -10.37
CA THR A 178 -21.16 15.66 -10.28
C THR A 178 -20.95 14.49 -9.34
N ILE A 179 -21.48 14.57 -8.11
CA ILE A 179 -21.22 13.59 -7.05
C ILE A 179 -22.01 12.30 -7.29
N PHE A 180 -23.34 12.37 -7.42
CA PHE A 180 -24.19 11.17 -7.47
C PHE A 180 -24.23 10.52 -8.86
N CYS A 181 -23.89 11.26 -9.92
CA CYS A 181 -23.86 10.74 -11.28
C CYS A 181 -22.44 10.48 -11.82
N GLY A 182 -21.40 10.72 -11.03
CA GLY A 182 -20.00 10.44 -11.42
C GLY A 182 -19.50 11.33 -12.56
N VAL A 183 -20.06 12.54 -12.70
CA VAL A 183 -19.69 13.50 -13.75
C VAL A 183 -18.48 14.31 -13.29
N GLY A 184 -17.31 13.98 -13.82
CA GLY A 184 -16.05 14.65 -13.48
C GLY A 184 -15.86 16.02 -14.12
N ARG A 185 -16.49 16.29 -15.28
CA ARG A 185 -16.39 17.57 -16.00
C ARG A 185 -17.62 17.85 -16.89
N PHE A 186 -17.91 19.13 -17.10
CA PHE A 186 -19.02 19.62 -17.92
C PHE A 186 -18.50 20.24 -19.22
N GLY A 187 -19.00 19.78 -20.37
CA GLY A 187 -18.67 20.34 -21.69
C GLY A 187 -19.51 21.58 -21.99
N LEU A 188 -18.85 22.67 -22.42
CA LEU A 188 -19.49 23.98 -22.65
C LEU A 188 -19.93 24.21 -24.11
N GLY A 189 -19.62 23.29 -25.03
CA GLY A 189 -20.03 23.36 -26.44
C GLY A 189 -20.76 22.10 -26.92
N GLN A 190 -21.12 22.05 -28.21
CA GLN A 190 -21.56 20.79 -28.82
C GLN A 190 -20.37 19.84 -28.90
N VAL A 191 -20.42 18.77 -28.11
CA VAL A 191 -19.43 17.70 -28.19
C VAL A 191 -19.70 16.93 -29.48
N ASN A 192 -18.83 17.06 -30.48
CA ASN A 192 -18.80 16.12 -31.59
C ASN A 192 -18.56 14.73 -30.98
N ASN A 193 -19.48 13.79 -31.21
CA ASN A 193 -19.40 12.42 -30.69
C ASN A 193 -17.95 11.90 -30.75
N PRO A 194 -17.39 11.35 -29.66
CA PRO A 194 -16.10 10.67 -29.74
C PRO A 194 -16.29 9.45 -30.63
N SER A 195 -15.79 9.52 -31.86
CA SER A 195 -15.77 8.42 -32.82
C SER A 195 -14.62 7.43 -32.60
N ASP A 196 -13.95 7.50 -31.44
CA ASP A 196 -12.99 6.51 -30.99
C ASP A 196 -13.46 5.91 -29.66
N GLY A 197 -13.43 4.58 -29.56
CA GLY A 197 -14.11 3.76 -28.54
C GLY A 197 -13.65 3.90 -27.08
N SER A 198 -13.27 5.09 -26.61
CA SER A 198 -13.22 5.44 -25.20
C SER A 198 -14.29 6.50 -24.91
N ALA A 199 -15.52 6.06 -24.63
CA ALA A 199 -16.51 6.95 -24.03
C ALA A 199 -15.96 7.38 -22.66
N ASP A 200 -15.40 8.59 -22.57
CA ASP A 200 -14.99 9.19 -21.31
C ASP A 200 -16.25 9.47 -20.49
N SER A 201 -16.69 8.49 -19.71
CA SER A 201 -17.97 8.51 -18.97
C SER A 201 -18.06 9.65 -17.95
N ALA A 202 -16.96 10.35 -17.70
CA ALA A 202 -16.85 11.47 -16.78
C ALA A 202 -17.20 12.84 -17.42
N LEU A 203 -17.36 12.94 -18.75
CA LEU A 203 -17.74 14.19 -19.44
C LEU A 203 -19.24 14.23 -19.74
N LEU A 204 -19.95 15.23 -19.22
CA LEU A 204 -21.36 15.50 -19.54
C LEU A 204 -21.50 16.84 -20.28
N PRO A 205 -22.08 16.89 -21.49
CA PRO A 205 -22.44 18.17 -22.12
C PRO A 205 -23.45 18.93 -21.24
N VAL A 206 -23.29 20.25 -21.07
CA VAL A 206 -24.21 21.06 -20.26
C VAL A 206 -25.65 21.00 -20.76
N THR A 207 -25.86 20.80 -22.07
CA THR A 207 -27.18 20.62 -22.68
C THR A 207 -27.87 19.30 -22.29
N ALA A 208 -27.11 18.33 -21.76
CA ALA A 208 -27.62 17.05 -21.26
C ALA A 208 -27.87 17.07 -19.74
N VAL A 209 -27.63 18.19 -19.06
CA VAL A 209 -28.00 18.36 -17.65
C VAL A 209 -29.52 18.58 -17.56
N PRO A 210 -30.26 17.76 -16.79
CA PRO A 210 -31.72 17.87 -16.73
C PRO A 210 -32.16 19.22 -16.13
N THR A 211 -33.00 19.96 -16.86
CA THR A 211 -33.54 21.28 -16.47
C THR A 211 -34.96 21.20 -15.89
N ASP A 212 -35.36 20.01 -15.38
CA ASP A 212 -36.66 19.80 -14.74
C ASP A 212 -36.97 20.84 -13.66
N HIS A 213 -38.26 21.07 -13.41
CA HIS A 213 -38.77 22.02 -12.42
C HIS A 213 -38.09 21.84 -11.04
N GLU A 214 -37.48 22.92 -10.54
CA GLU A 214 -36.87 22.96 -9.22
C GLU A 214 -37.79 23.71 -8.25
N PRO A 215 -38.35 23.08 -7.20
CA PRO A 215 -39.38 23.68 -6.34
C PRO A 215 -39.04 25.04 -5.74
N ASP A 216 -37.77 25.23 -5.37
CA ASP A 216 -37.27 26.46 -4.73
C ASP A 216 -36.80 27.52 -5.72
N LEU A 217 -36.89 27.24 -7.02
CA LEU A 217 -36.44 28.11 -8.10
C LEU A 217 -37.65 28.83 -8.71
N ALA A 218 -37.62 30.16 -8.73
CA ALA A 218 -38.62 30.93 -9.45
C ALA A 218 -38.40 30.82 -10.96
N GLY A 219 -39.42 30.39 -11.71
CA GLY A 219 -39.35 30.24 -13.17
C GLY A 219 -38.62 28.98 -13.63
N GLN A 220 -38.58 28.75 -14.95
CA GLN A 220 -37.90 27.59 -15.53
C GLN A 220 -36.38 27.77 -15.49
N MET A 221 -35.67 26.66 -15.36
CA MET A 221 -34.22 26.59 -15.50
C MET A 221 -33.86 26.47 -16.98
N THR A 222 -32.90 27.26 -17.43
CA THR A 222 -32.39 27.23 -18.81
C THR A 222 -30.95 26.75 -18.86
N VAL A 223 -30.50 26.30 -20.02
CA VAL A 223 -29.08 25.90 -20.22
C VAL A 223 -28.17 27.12 -20.05
N GLU A 224 -28.65 28.31 -20.43
CA GLU A 224 -27.95 29.58 -20.23
C GLU A 224 -27.73 29.90 -18.75
N ASP A 225 -28.68 29.56 -17.87
CA ASP A 225 -28.50 29.73 -16.42
C ASP A 225 -27.36 28.84 -15.89
N LEU A 226 -27.24 27.61 -16.41
CA LEU A 226 -26.16 26.69 -16.05
C LEU A 226 -24.82 27.20 -16.58
N HIS A 227 -24.77 27.74 -17.80
CA HIS A 227 -23.59 28.39 -18.34
C HIS A 227 -23.12 29.58 -17.49
N GLU A 228 -24.04 30.35 -16.92
CA GLU A 228 -23.68 31.48 -16.05
C GLU A 228 -22.92 31.00 -14.80
N VAL A 229 -23.39 29.93 -14.16
CA VAL A 229 -22.78 29.33 -12.97
C VAL A 229 -21.46 28.63 -13.29
N LEU A 230 -21.39 27.87 -14.40
CA LEU A 230 -20.16 27.19 -14.85
C LEU A 230 -19.02 28.18 -15.21
N ASN A 231 -19.33 29.45 -15.45
CA ASN A 231 -18.38 30.53 -15.71
C ASN A 231 -17.96 31.32 -14.45
N THR A 232 -18.24 30.81 -13.26
CA THR A 232 -17.78 31.38 -11.97
C THR A 232 -16.44 30.75 -11.55
N THR A 233 -15.75 31.31 -10.56
CA THR A 233 -14.49 30.74 -10.03
C THR A 233 -14.68 29.53 -9.13
N LEU A 234 -15.94 29.12 -8.91
CA LEU A 234 -16.27 27.80 -8.38
C LEU A 234 -15.78 26.66 -9.30
N PHE A 235 -15.56 26.96 -10.58
CA PHE A 235 -15.10 26.01 -11.60
C PHE A 235 -13.72 26.39 -12.15
N SER A 236 -12.95 25.38 -12.56
CA SER A 236 -11.64 25.51 -13.20
C SER A 236 -11.61 24.80 -14.55
N ALA A 237 -10.57 25.09 -15.35
CA ALA A 237 -10.33 24.42 -16.63
C ALA A 237 -10.21 22.88 -16.45
N ALA A 238 -10.78 22.12 -17.37
CA ALA A 238 -10.62 20.66 -17.45
C ALA A 238 -10.21 20.16 -18.85
N GLY A 239 -9.65 21.05 -19.68
CA GLY A 239 -9.25 20.77 -21.06
C GLY A 239 -10.44 20.60 -22.02
N GLN A 240 -10.18 20.62 -23.33
CA GLN A 240 -11.17 20.33 -24.39
C GLN A 240 -12.48 21.14 -24.30
N GLY A 241 -12.43 22.41 -23.89
CA GLY A 241 -13.64 23.24 -23.75
C GLY A 241 -14.60 22.77 -22.66
N SER A 242 -14.07 22.12 -21.61
CA SER A 242 -14.81 21.65 -20.45
C SER A 242 -14.30 22.27 -19.15
N VAL A 243 -15.18 22.29 -18.15
CA VAL A 243 -14.89 22.79 -16.80
C VAL A 243 -15.23 21.75 -15.75
N ARG A 244 -14.57 21.83 -14.60
CA ARG A 244 -14.84 20.99 -13.43
C ARG A 244 -14.89 21.85 -12.18
N PHE A 245 -15.44 21.35 -11.09
CA PHE A 245 -15.32 22.04 -9.80
C PHE A 245 -13.85 22.30 -9.49
N ALA A 246 -13.53 23.53 -9.07
CA ALA A 246 -12.16 23.93 -8.74
C ALA A 246 -11.57 23.07 -7.62
N HIS A 247 -12.42 22.59 -6.70
CA HIS A 247 -12.05 21.66 -5.65
C HIS A 247 -13.18 20.66 -5.33
N GLN A 248 -12.85 19.40 -5.05
CA GLN A 248 -13.80 18.33 -4.76
C GLN A 248 -14.72 18.65 -3.56
N SER A 249 -14.18 19.20 -2.47
CA SER A 249 -14.97 19.57 -1.30
C SER A 249 -16.09 20.58 -1.56
N TYR A 250 -15.98 21.41 -2.60
CA TYR A 250 -17.05 22.34 -2.98
C TYR A 250 -18.23 21.56 -3.56
N ALA A 251 -17.94 20.60 -4.42
CA ALA A 251 -18.95 19.70 -4.97
C ALA A 251 -19.60 18.84 -3.87
N GLU A 252 -18.81 18.28 -2.94
CA GLU A 252 -19.33 17.47 -1.83
C GLU A 252 -20.27 18.28 -0.90
N PHE A 253 -19.85 19.49 -0.50
CA PHE A 253 -20.67 20.37 0.33
C PHE A 253 -21.95 20.79 -0.38
N LEU A 254 -21.86 21.21 -1.64
CA LEU A 254 -23.03 21.65 -2.42
C LEU A 254 -23.99 20.49 -2.73
N ALA A 255 -23.48 19.28 -2.96
CA ALA A 255 -24.30 18.08 -3.10
C ALA A 255 -25.02 17.73 -1.79
N ALA A 256 -24.34 17.85 -0.64
CA ALA A 256 -24.98 17.67 0.66
C ALA A 256 -26.03 18.76 0.94
N ALA A 257 -25.73 20.02 0.61
CA ALA A 257 -26.69 21.13 0.71
C ALA A 257 -27.93 20.91 -0.16
N TYR A 258 -27.74 20.38 -1.38
CA TYR A 258 -28.83 19.98 -2.26
C TYR A 258 -29.74 18.94 -1.60
N LEU A 259 -29.18 17.85 -1.05
CA LEU A 259 -29.96 16.80 -0.40
C LEU A 259 -30.67 17.29 0.87
N ALA A 260 -29.98 18.07 1.70
CA ALA A 260 -30.53 18.64 2.93
C ALA A 260 -31.72 19.56 2.63
N ARG A 261 -31.56 20.49 1.67
CA ARG A 261 -32.63 21.39 1.23
C ARG A 261 -33.81 20.62 0.63
N ARG A 262 -33.55 19.62 -0.19
CA ARG A 262 -34.58 18.78 -0.81
C ARG A 262 -35.25 17.81 0.18
N GLY A 263 -34.84 17.80 1.45
CA GLY A 263 -35.43 16.98 2.49
C GLY A 263 -35.29 15.48 2.22
N VAL A 264 -34.19 15.08 1.57
CA VAL A 264 -33.92 13.68 1.25
C VAL A 264 -33.54 12.94 2.53
N SER A 265 -34.26 11.87 2.84
CA SER A 265 -34.13 11.12 4.08
C SER A 265 -34.49 9.63 3.88
N GLY A 266 -34.25 8.83 4.92
CA GLY A 266 -34.60 7.41 4.93
C GLY A 266 -33.85 6.61 3.86
N ARG A 267 -34.55 5.64 3.25
CA ARG A 267 -33.97 4.77 2.20
C ARG A 267 -33.51 5.52 0.96
N ARG A 268 -34.13 6.64 0.59
CA ARG A 268 -33.67 7.45 -0.56
C ARG A 268 -32.27 8.02 -0.33
N LEU A 269 -32.00 8.46 0.90
CA LEU A 269 -30.69 8.96 1.28
C LEU A 269 -29.65 7.84 1.23
N LEU A 270 -29.98 6.65 1.76
CA LEU A 270 -29.12 5.46 1.66
C LEU A 270 -28.75 5.17 0.19
N SER A 271 -29.74 5.18 -0.70
CA SER A 271 -29.49 4.84 -2.11
C SER A 271 -28.68 5.88 -2.87
N LEU A 272 -28.85 7.17 -2.55
CA LEU A 272 -28.03 8.24 -3.12
C LEU A 272 -26.59 8.19 -2.63
N LEU A 273 -26.39 7.92 -1.35
CA LEU A 273 -25.07 7.73 -0.76
C LEU A 273 -24.45 6.38 -1.12
N GLY A 274 -25.18 5.46 -1.76
CA GLY A 274 -24.63 4.15 -2.12
C GLY A 274 -24.49 3.18 -0.96
N ALA A 275 -25.17 3.43 0.16
CA ALA A 275 -25.08 2.62 1.38
C ALA A 275 -26.06 1.43 1.41
N ASP A 276 -26.68 1.09 0.28
CA ASP A 276 -27.72 0.05 0.20
C ASP A 276 -27.18 -1.38 0.46
N ALA A 277 -25.91 -1.64 0.12
CA ALA A 277 -25.36 -2.99 0.16
C ALA A 277 -25.16 -3.51 1.59
N ASN A 278 -24.55 -2.70 2.46
CA ASN A 278 -24.14 -3.13 3.80
C ASN A 278 -24.17 -2.00 4.85
N GLY A 279 -24.87 -0.89 4.57
CA GLY A 279 -24.98 0.27 5.45
C GLY A 279 -23.81 1.24 5.39
N LEU A 280 -22.67 0.88 4.78
CA LEU A 280 -21.52 1.78 4.65
C LEU A 280 -21.61 2.68 3.42
N ALA A 281 -21.32 3.96 3.62
CA ALA A 281 -21.11 4.88 2.52
C ALA A 281 -19.73 4.60 1.87
N PRO A 282 -19.64 4.43 0.55
CA PRO A 282 -18.37 4.31 -0.15
C PRO A 282 -17.55 5.61 0.01
N GLY A 283 -16.22 5.49 -0.12
CA GLY A 283 -15.27 6.57 0.17
C GLY A 283 -15.68 7.99 -0.27
N PRO A 284 -16.02 8.26 -1.55
CA PRO A 284 -16.42 9.60 -1.99
C PRO A 284 -17.71 10.13 -1.35
N MET A 285 -18.57 9.26 -0.84
CA MET A 285 -19.87 9.61 -0.24
C MET A 285 -19.75 9.87 1.27
N ILE A 286 -18.67 9.44 1.92
CA ILE A 286 -18.49 9.67 3.36
C ILE A 286 -18.35 11.17 3.68
N GLU A 287 -17.71 11.94 2.81
CA GLU A 287 -17.60 13.40 2.97
C GLU A 287 -18.96 14.08 2.79
N VAL A 288 -19.79 13.62 1.84
CA VAL A 288 -21.17 14.11 1.68
C VAL A 288 -21.99 13.82 2.94
N LEU A 289 -21.88 12.61 3.50
CA LEU A 289 -22.51 12.26 4.77
C LEU A 289 -21.99 13.15 5.92
N GLY A 290 -20.68 13.42 5.95
CA GLY A 290 -20.03 14.34 6.86
C GLY A 290 -20.59 15.76 6.79
N TRP A 291 -20.90 16.27 5.59
CA TRP A 291 -21.53 17.57 5.38
C TRP A 291 -23.02 17.62 5.71
N LEU A 292 -23.75 16.51 5.54
CA LEU A 292 -25.17 16.43 5.89
C LEU A 292 -25.42 16.59 7.39
N LEU A 293 -24.46 16.17 8.23
CA LEU A 293 -24.54 16.28 9.69
C LEU A 293 -24.66 17.73 10.16
N PRO A 294 -23.71 18.66 9.90
CA PRO A 294 -23.80 20.06 10.33
C PRO A 294 -24.89 20.84 9.58
N LEU A 295 -25.34 20.36 8.43
CA LEU A 295 -26.49 20.95 7.71
C LEU A 295 -27.85 20.60 8.34
N GLY A 296 -27.89 19.77 9.39
CA GLY A 296 -29.12 19.39 10.09
C GLY A 296 -30.03 18.46 9.29
N ALA A 297 -29.48 17.70 8.34
CA ALA A 297 -30.26 16.76 7.55
C ALA A 297 -30.80 15.60 8.42
N SER A 298 -31.98 15.08 8.06
CA SER A 298 -32.57 13.91 8.75
C SER A 298 -31.90 12.62 8.28
N ILE A 299 -30.86 12.21 9.02
CA ILE A 299 -30.06 11.01 8.72
C ILE A 299 -30.56 9.81 9.56
N PRO A 300 -30.78 8.63 8.96
CA PRO A 300 -31.12 7.40 9.69
C PRO A 300 -30.08 7.05 10.75
N ALA A 301 -30.53 6.62 11.94
CA ALA A 301 -29.63 6.29 13.05
C ALA A 301 -28.67 5.14 12.70
N ASP A 302 -29.15 4.13 11.97
CA ASP A 302 -28.34 2.98 11.56
C ASP A 302 -27.23 3.38 10.58
N LEU A 303 -27.50 4.33 9.66
CA LEU A 303 -26.49 4.85 8.74
C LEU A 303 -25.35 5.54 9.50
N ILE A 304 -25.66 6.29 10.55
CA ILE A 304 -24.64 6.93 11.40
C ILE A 304 -23.87 5.87 12.18
N ALA A 305 -24.57 4.85 12.69
CA ALA A 305 -23.94 3.79 13.47
C ALA A 305 -22.96 2.97 12.64
N ASP A 306 -23.36 2.55 11.44
CA ASP A 306 -22.51 1.80 10.51
C ASP A 306 -21.28 2.61 10.07
N ASN A 307 -21.41 3.94 9.91
CA ASN A 307 -20.35 4.80 9.39
C ASN A 307 -19.59 5.59 10.46
N ALA A 308 -19.84 5.34 11.76
CA ALA A 308 -19.29 6.16 12.85
C ALA A 308 -17.75 6.29 12.79
N LYS A 309 -17.04 5.18 12.54
CA LYS A 309 -15.57 5.17 12.39
C LYS A 309 -15.13 5.94 11.13
N GLN A 310 -15.80 5.73 9.99
CA GLN A 310 -15.45 6.38 8.72
C GLN A 310 -15.71 7.89 8.75
N LEU A 311 -16.74 8.33 9.47
CA LEU A 311 -17.02 9.76 9.67
C LEU A 311 -15.87 10.48 10.37
N LEU A 312 -15.16 9.84 11.30
CA LEU A 312 -13.96 10.40 11.93
C LEU A 312 -12.78 10.54 10.96
N SER A 313 -12.83 9.89 9.80
CA SER A 313 -11.84 10.07 8.73
C SER A 313 -12.16 11.26 7.83
N THR A 314 -13.33 11.91 7.99
CA THR A 314 -13.69 13.08 7.20
C THR A 314 -12.91 14.31 7.65
N THR A 315 -12.52 15.15 6.69
CA THR A 315 -11.62 16.27 6.96
C THR A 315 -12.31 17.35 7.78
N GLY A 316 -12.03 17.40 9.08
CA GLY A 316 -12.61 18.40 9.98
C GLY A 316 -14.09 18.14 10.26
N LEU A 317 -14.49 16.89 10.51
CA LEU A 317 -15.85 16.52 10.92
C LEU A 317 -16.49 17.55 11.88
N GLU A 318 -17.71 17.96 11.57
CA GLU A 318 -18.55 18.85 12.38
C GLU A 318 -19.87 18.13 12.66
N LEU A 319 -20.32 18.12 13.92
CA LEU A 319 -21.58 17.48 14.33
C LEU A 319 -22.57 18.54 14.78
N ALA A 320 -23.83 18.42 14.34
CA ALA A 320 -24.86 19.45 14.51
C ALA A 320 -25.18 19.77 15.97
N ASP A 321 -25.29 18.76 16.83
CA ASP A 321 -25.70 18.92 18.23
C ASP A 321 -25.06 17.86 19.15
N ASP A 322 -25.16 18.09 20.46
CA ASP A 322 -24.63 17.19 21.49
C ASP A 322 -25.30 15.80 21.46
N LYS A 323 -26.57 15.73 21.03
CA LYS A 323 -27.29 14.47 20.86
C LYS A 323 -26.66 13.61 19.76
N MET A 324 -26.20 14.23 18.68
CA MET A 324 -25.48 13.57 17.60
C MET A 324 -24.10 13.12 18.06
N ARG A 325 -23.36 13.96 18.79
CA ARG A 325 -22.06 13.59 19.39
C ARG A 325 -22.18 12.36 20.27
N ARG A 326 -23.15 12.35 21.20
CA ARG A 326 -23.46 11.20 22.06
C ARG A 326 -23.75 9.93 21.26
N ARG A 327 -24.58 10.04 20.20
CA ARG A 327 -24.92 8.90 19.33
C ARG A 327 -23.73 8.32 18.60
N VAL A 328 -22.81 9.15 18.11
CA VAL A 328 -21.58 8.69 17.45
C VAL A 328 -20.68 7.97 18.45
N VAL A 329 -20.54 8.50 19.68
CA VAL A 329 -19.81 7.79 20.75
C VAL A 329 -20.46 6.44 21.05
N ASP A 330 -21.78 6.36 21.21
CA ASP A 330 -22.50 5.09 21.43
C ASP A 330 -22.30 4.09 20.28
N ALA A 331 -22.20 4.57 19.04
CA ALA A 331 -21.95 3.73 17.87
C ALA A 331 -20.51 3.20 17.85
N LEU A 332 -19.53 4.05 18.13
CA LEU A 332 -18.11 3.66 18.21
C LEU A 332 -17.90 2.60 19.30
N LEU A 333 -18.44 2.83 20.49
CA LEU A 333 -18.30 1.91 21.62
C LEU A 333 -19.02 0.57 21.38
N ARG A 334 -20.25 0.60 20.86
CA ARG A 334 -20.97 -0.64 20.52
C ARG A 334 -20.31 -1.41 19.38
N GLY A 335 -19.78 -0.70 18.38
CA GLY A 335 -19.03 -1.33 17.28
C GLY A 335 -17.71 -1.94 17.76
N ALA A 336 -17.03 -1.30 18.70
CA ALA A 336 -15.84 -1.87 19.32
C ALA A 336 -16.19 -3.11 20.16
N ALA A 337 -17.28 -3.04 20.95
CA ALA A 337 -17.77 -4.14 21.78
C ALA A 337 -18.15 -5.39 20.97
N ASN A 338 -18.70 -5.23 19.76
CA ASN A 338 -19.14 -6.34 18.92
C ASN A 338 -18.13 -6.73 17.82
N GLY A 339 -16.98 -6.05 17.73
CA GLY A 339 -15.92 -6.30 16.75
C GLY A 339 -16.14 -5.68 15.37
N SER A 340 -17.19 -4.89 15.16
CA SER A 340 -17.42 -4.18 13.89
C SER A 340 -16.57 -2.92 13.73
N ILE A 341 -15.88 -2.46 14.79
CA ILE A 341 -14.94 -1.34 14.79
C ILE A 341 -13.65 -1.77 15.49
N ASP A 342 -12.50 -1.63 14.83
CA ASP A 342 -11.16 -1.88 15.39
C ASP A 342 -10.55 -0.60 15.99
N GLU A 343 -9.26 -0.65 16.37
CA GLU A 343 -8.48 0.46 16.95
C GLU A 343 -8.48 1.80 16.20
N GLY A 344 -8.77 1.86 14.90
CA GLY A 344 -8.92 3.14 14.19
C GLY A 344 -7.70 4.07 14.26
N TRP A 345 -6.52 3.61 13.83
CA TRP A 345 -5.27 4.38 13.79
C TRP A 345 -5.44 5.79 13.18
N ASN A 346 -4.81 6.79 13.80
CA ASN A 346 -4.78 8.20 13.35
C ASN A 346 -6.14 8.90 13.23
N LEU A 347 -7.19 8.39 13.88
CA LEU A 347 -8.49 9.07 13.93
C LEU A 347 -8.52 10.15 15.02
N ASP A 348 -9.05 11.32 14.67
CA ASP A 348 -9.32 12.42 15.60
C ASP A 348 -10.73 12.29 16.17
N THR A 349 -10.82 12.08 17.49
CA THR A 349 -12.10 11.99 18.22
C THR A 349 -12.47 13.29 18.93
N SER A 350 -11.67 14.35 18.83
CA SER A 350 -11.96 15.65 19.45
C SER A 350 -13.33 16.25 19.07
N PRO A 351 -13.90 16.06 17.85
CA PRO A 351 -15.23 16.58 17.50
C PRO A 351 -16.39 15.96 18.30
N LEU A 352 -16.14 14.88 19.04
CA LEU A 352 -17.15 14.17 19.83
C LEU A 352 -17.39 14.80 21.21
N ALA A 353 -16.61 15.82 21.59
CA ALA A 353 -16.73 16.47 22.91
C ALA A 353 -18.12 17.08 23.12
N HIS A 354 -18.80 16.71 24.21
CA HIS A 354 -20.11 17.21 24.60
C HIS A 354 -20.27 17.18 26.14
N PRO A 355 -21.23 17.92 26.73
CA PRO A 355 -21.32 18.08 28.19
C PRO A 355 -21.46 16.77 28.98
N ASP A 356 -22.21 15.79 28.44
CA ASP A 356 -22.50 14.52 29.13
C ASP A 356 -21.45 13.42 28.86
N ILE A 357 -20.32 13.75 28.22
CA ILE A 357 -19.34 12.74 27.80
C ILE A 357 -18.70 12.02 28.99
N GLY A 358 -18.53 12.70 30.13
CA GLY A 358 -18.00 12.10 31.37
C GLY A 358 -18.87 10.95 31.85
N ASP A 359 -20.17 11.18 31.99
CA ASP A 359 -21.14 10.16 32.40
C ASP A 359 -21.20 8.99 31.40
N GLN A 360 -21.16 9.30 30.11
CA GLN A 360 -21.17 8.29 29.05
C GLN A 360 -19.93 7.39 29.10
N ILE A 361 -18.75 7.97 29.32
CA ILE A 361 -17.49 7.25 29.47
C ILE A 361 -17.51 6.40 30.74
N HIS A 362 -17.97 6.94 31.86
CA HIS A 362 -18.05 6.21 33.13
C HIS A 362 -18.97 4.99 33.00
N GLU A 363 -20.16 5.13 32.40
CA GLU A 363 -21.06 4.01 32.14
C GLU A 363 -20.41 2.96 31.21
N ALA A 364 -19.70 3.42 30.17
CA ALA A 364 -19.03 2.54 29.21
C ALA A 364 -17.93 1.68 29.86
N VAL A 365 -17.13 2.25 30.76
CA VAL A 365 -16.07 1.54 31.50
C VAL A 365 -16.64 0.38 32.31
N GLN A 366 -17.79 0.58 32.97
CA GLN A 366 -18.42 -0.45 33.82
C GLN A 366 -19.00 -1.63 33.02
N ARG A 367 -19.34 -1.42 31.75
CA ARG A 367 -19.97 -2.43 30.88
C ARG A 367 -19.05 -2.95 29.79
N ALA A 368 -17.77 -2.56 29.79
CA ALA A 368 -16.86 -2.84 28.69
C ALA A 368 -16.73 -4.36 28.44
N ALA A 369 -17.02 -4.78 27.21
CA ALA A 369 -17.07 -6.20 26.84
C ALA A 369 -15.72 -6.76 26.40
N ASN A 370 -14.83 -5.92 25.86
CA ASN A 370 -13.53 -6.35 25.33
C ASN A 370 -12.49 -5.21 25.36
N HIS A 371 -11.25 -5.55 25.01
CA HIS A 371 -10.12 -4.63 25.02
C HIS A 371 -10.22 -3.49 23.98
N TRP A 372 -10.89 -3.70 22.85
CA TRP A 372 -11.09 -2.66 21.83
C TRP A 372 -12.05 -1.58 22.30
N GLU A 373 -13.10 -1.94 23.02
CA GLU A 373 -14.01 -0.95 23.63
C GLU A 373 -13.26 -0.08 24.64
N ILE A 374 -12.43 -0.67 25.49
CA ILE A 374 -11.57 0.10 26.41
C ILE A 374 -10.60 1.01 25.66
N PHE A 375 -9.98 0.52 24.59
CA PHE A 375 -9.08 1.33 23.77
C PHE A 375 -9.78 2.58 23.21
N TRP A 376 -11.01 2.43 22.71
CA TRP A 376 -11.82 3.57 22.25
C TRP A 376 -12.24 4.50 23.38
N ILE A 377 -12.60 3.97 24.55
CA ILE A 377 -12.87 4.76 25.75
C ILE A 377 -11.67 5.65 26.08
N CYS A 378 -10.46 5.07 26.15
CA CYS A 378 -9.24 5.81 26.44
C CYS A 378 -9.00 6.92 25.41
N ARG A 379 -9.09 6.59 24.11
CA ARG A 379 -8.86 7.54 23.02
C ARG A 379 -9.89 8.69 23.00
N ILE A 380 -11.17 8.38 23.16
CA ILE A 380 -12.23 9.39 23.21
C ILE A 380 -11.98 10.33 24.39
N THR A 381 -11.72 9.77 25.57
CA THR A 381 -11.38 10.55 26.77
C THR A 381 -10.19 11.48 26.54
N ARG A 382 -9.10 10.97 25.93
CA ARG A 382 -7.89 11.74 25.64
C ARG A 382 -8.14 12.92 24.70
N HIS A 383 -8.75 12.68 23.53
CA HIS A 383 -8.93 13.75 22.54
C HIS A 383 -10.07 14.72 22.90
N CYS A 384 -11.11 14.26 23.59
CA CYS A 384 -12.18 15.11 24.10
C CYS A 384 -11.83 15.82 25.41
N ARG A 385 -10.64 15.56 25.98
CA ARG A 385 -10.12 16.18 27.21
C ARG A 385 -11.06 16.01 28.43
N VAL A 386 -11.56 14.79 28.63
CA VAL A 386 -12.52 14.48 29.70
C VAL A 386 -11.78 14.26 31.02
N SER A 387 -11.59 15.31 31.81
CA SER A 387 -10.86 15.27 33.08
C SER A 387 -11.50 14.36 34.13
N ASP A 388 -12.83 14.25 34.12
CA ASP A 388 -13.59 13.52 35.14
C ASP A 388 -13.38 12.00 35.04
N ALA A 389 -12.92 11.52 33.88
CA ALA A 389 -12.60 10.10 33.65
C ALA A 389 -11.17 9.72 34.09
N ALA A 390 -10.41 10.61 34.75
CA ALA A 390 -9.04 10.33 35.16
C ALA A 390 -8.93 9.10 36.08
N ASP A 391 -9.87 8.91 37.01
CA ASP A 391 -9.85 7.75 37.92
C ASP A 391 -10.14 6.44 37.19
N ASP A 392 -11.08 6.45 36.24
CA ASP A 392 -11.38 5.30 35.38
C ASP A 392 -10.15 4.90 34.53
N LEU A 393 -9.47 5.88 33.93
CA LEU A 393 -8.25 5.65 33.14
C LEU A 393 -7.10 5.08 33.97
N LEU A 394 -6.92 5.60 35.20
CA LEU A 394 -5.90 5.10 36.11
C LEU A 394 -6.19 3.64 36.51
N ALA A 395 -7.46 3.33 36.81
CA ALA A 395 -7.88 1.97 37.11
C ALA A 395 -7.60 1.01 35.94
N ILE A 396 -7.86 1.45 34.69
CA ILE A 396 -7.55 0.67 33.49
C ILE A 396 -6.03 0.45 33.34
N ALA A 397 -5.21 1.48 33.52
CA ALA A 397 -3.75 1.40 33.39
C ALA A 397 -3.12 0.36 34.34
N PHE A 398 -3.67 0.23 35.54
CA PHE A 398 -3.22 -0.73 36.58
C PHE A 398 -3.93 -2.09 36.54
N ASN A 399 -4.92 -2.28 35.68
CA ASN A 399 -5.65 -3.55 35.62
C ASN A 399 -4.89 -4.59 34.77
N LEU A 400 -4.38 -5.62 35.43
CA LEU A 400 -3.62 -6.72 34.81
C LEU A 400 -4.44 -7.63 33.89
N THR A 401 -5.78 -7.54 33.91
CA THR A 401 -6.62 -8.33 32.99
C THR A 401 -6.64 -7.75 31.58
N TRP A 402 -6.23 -6.49 31.39
CA TRP A 402 -6.19 -5.86 30.08
C TRP A 402 -4.83 -6.06 29.38
N PRO A 403 -4.82 -6.26 28.05
CA PRO A 403 -3.58 -6.34 27.27
C PRO A 403 -2.69 -5.09 27.43
N SER A 404 -1.38 -5.27 27.23
CA SER A 404 -0.39 -4.21 27.42
C SER A 404 -0.65 -2.97 26.54
N PHE A 405 -1.10 -3.14 25.30
CA PHE A 405 -1.37 -2.03 24.39
C PHE A 405 -2.55 -1.15 24.87
N VAL A 406 -3.59 -1.74 25.47
CA VAL A 406 -4.72 -0.99 26.05
C VAL A 406 -4.27 -0.22 27.28
N ARG A 407 -3.50 -0.88 28.15
CA ARG A 407 -2.93 -0.23 29.34
C ARG A 407 -2.03 0.93 28.94
N ALA A 408 -1.22 0.79 27.88
CA ALA A 408 -0.40 1.87 27.35
C ALA A 408 -1.24 3.05 26.82
N GLU A 409 -2.33 2.81 26.08
CA GLU A 409 -3.25 3.88 25.67
C GLU A 409 -3.92 4.54 26.89
N ALA A 410 -4.29 3.79 27.92
CA ALA A 410 -4.85 4.33 29.16
C ALA A 410 -3.85 5.24 29.90
N VAL A 411 -2.57 4.86 29.97
CA VAL A 411 -1.49 5.68 30.54
C VAL A 411 -1.35 7.00 29.75
N ALA A 412 -1.28 6.92 28.43
CA ALA A 412 -1.19 8.11 27.57
C ALA A 412 -2.42 9.02 27.71
N SER A 413 -3.60 8.42 27.86
CA SER A 413 -4.87 9.12 28.05
C SER A 413 -4.95 9.80 29.40
N PHE A 414 -4.51 9.12 30.47
CA PHE A 414 -4.48 9.67 31.82
C PHE A 414 -3.55 10.87 31.88
N ALA A 415 -2.34 10.75 31.33
CA ALA A 415 -1.36 11.83 31.31
C ALA A 415 -1.86 13.10 30.59
N ALA A 416 -2.76 12.93 29.60
CA ALA A 416 -3.32 14.04 28.84
C ALA A 416 -4.46 14.79 29.54
N VAL A 417 -5.24 14.11 30.40
CA VAL A 417 -6.46 14.69 31.02
C VAL A 417 -6.35 14.91 32.53
N ALA A 418 -5.45 14.19 33.22
CA ALA A 418 -5.29 14.31 34.66
C ALA A 418 -4.60 15.63 35.04
N ALA A 419 -4.88 16.11 36.26
CA ALA A 419 -4.18 17.24 36.83
C ALA A 419 -2.65 16.95 36.90
N PRO A 420 -1.77 17.95 36.68
CA PRO A 420 -0.32 17.74 36.63
C PRO A 420 0.25 16.96 37.83
N VAL A 421 -0.27 17.21 39.03
CA VAL A 421 0.15 16.57 40.29
C VAL A 421 -0.11 15.06 40.34
N ARG A 422 -1.07 14.58 39.54
CA ARG A 422 -1.50 13.17 39.52
C ARG A 422 -0.68 12.31 38.57
N VAL A 423 0.08 12.90 37.65
CA VAL A 423 0.87 12.14 36.66
C VAL A 423 1.91 11.24 37.34
N ASP A 424 2.41 11.63 38.52
CA ASP A 424 3.30 10.82 39.35
C ASP A 424 2.69 9.49 39.82
N GLU A 425 1.35 9.35 39.82
CA GLU A 425 0.67 8.08 40.12
C GLU A 425 1.02 6.98 39.10
N LEU A 426 1.54 7.34 37.91
CA LEU A 426 2.01 6.41 36.88
C LEU A 426 3.42 5.86 37.13
N ALA A 427 4.19 6.43 38.07
CA ALA A 427 5.59 6.04 38.32
C ALA A 427 5.82 4.53 38.56
N PRO A 428 4.93 3.78 39.24
CA PRO A 428 5.08 2.34 39.39
C PRO A 428 5.14 1.56 38.06
N LEU A 429 4.55 2.08 36.97
CA LEU A 429 4.49 1.43 35.66
C LEU A 429 5.84 1.47 34.91
N LEU A 430 6.82 2.24 35.38
CA LEU A 430 8.17 2.27 34.81
C LEU A 430 8.95 0.96 35.06
N PHE A 431 8.54 0.18 36.06
CA PHE A 431 9.32 -0.95 36.58
C PHE A 431 8.62 -2.31 36.41
N LEU A 432 7.68 -2.41 35.46
CA LEU A 432 6.94 -3.64 35.18
C LEU A 432 7.85 -4.79 34.73
N SER A 433 7.45 -6.02 35.07
CA SER A 433 8.12 -7.26 34.66
C SER A 433 7.93 -7.56 33.16
N SER A 434 8.67 -8.53 32.61
CA SER A 434 8.56 -8.94 31.21
C SER A 434 7.24 -9.61 30.87
N GLU A 435 6.54 -10.15 31.86
CA GLU A 435 5.21 -10.73 31.69
C GLU A 435 4.14 -9.64 31.59
N GLU A 436 4.29 -8.54 32.33
CA GLU A 436 3.32 -7.44 32.35
C GLU A 436 3.48 -6.45 31.19
N ASP A 437 4.71 -6.28 30.68
CA ASP A 437 5.02 -5.39 29.55
C ASP A 437 6.08 -6.02 28.62
N PRO A 438 5.75 -7.09 27.89
CA PRO A 438 6.72 -7.85 27.08
C PRO A 438 7.35 -7.03 25.95
N GLN A 439 6.69 -5.95 25.52
CA GLN A 439 7.05 -5.13 24.36
C GLN A 439 7.51 -3.71 24.71
N ASP A 440 7.60 -3.38 26.00
CA ASP A 440 7.98 -2.06 26.52
C ASP A 440 7.00 -0.91 26.15
N GLU A 441 5.74 -1.22 25.80
CA GLU A 441 4.76 -0.20 25.37
C GLU A 441 4.20 0.59 26.54
N ILE A 442 3.96 -0.05 27.69
CA ILE A 442 3.51 0.65 28.91
C ILE A 442 4.66 1.51 29.44
N LEU A 443 5.89 0.98 29.45
CA LEU A 443 7.10 1.71 29.78
C LEU A 443 7.24 2.98 28.94
N ALA A 444 7.06 2.87 27.62
CA ALA A 444 7.14 4.01 26.71
C ALA A 444 6.09 5.08 27.02
N ALA A 445 4.84 4.68 27.26
CA ALA A 445 3.75 5.59 27.61
C ALA A 445 4.01 6.30 28.96
N ALA A 446 4.45 5.56 29.98
CA ALA A 446 4.75 6.09 31.30
C ALA A 446 5.95 7.04 31.28
N LEU A 447 7.03 6.68 30.58
CA LEU A 447 8.19 7.56 30.41
C LEU A 447 7.80 8.87 29.71
N ARG A 448 7.02 8.80 28.63
CA ARG A 448 6.58 10.00 27.91
C ARG A 448 5.72 10.91 28.78
N ALA A 449 4.82 10.32 29.58
CA ALA A 449 3.98 11.07 30.51
C ALA A 449 4.81 11.83 31.57
N LEU A 450 5.83 11.18 32.13
CA LEU A 450 6.65 11.75 33.21
C LEU A 450 7.70 12.75 32.68
N LEU A 451 8.28 12.50 31.50
CA LEU A 451 9.33 13.35 30.91
C LEU A 451 8.84 14.73 30.44
N THR A 452 7.58 14.83 30.02
CA THR A 452 7.03 16.09 29.46
C THR A 452 6.80 17.19 30.50
N ARG A 453 7.05 16.93 31.80
CA ARG A 453 6.83 17.91 32.87
C ARG A 453 8.10 18.21 33.66
N THR A 454 8.76 17.18 34.17
CA THR A 454 10.00 17.28 34.96
C THR A 454 10.84 16.03 34.76
N VAL A 455 12.08 16.20 34.27
CA VAL A 455 13.02 15.08 34.10
C VAL A 455 13.64 14.75 35.45
N ASP A 456 13.09 13.75 36.14
CA ASP A 456 13.79 13.08 37.24
C ASP A 456 14.84 12.13 36.63
N LEU A 457 16.10 12.56 36.64
CA LEU A 457 17.21 11.83 36.03
C LEU A 457 17.40 10.43 36.64
N ASP A 458 17.19 10.28 37.96
CA ASP A 458 17.35 9.00 38.65
C ASP A 458 16.26 8.02 38.21
N ARG A 459 15.00 8.49 38.11
CA ARG A 459 13.90 7.68 37.56
C ARG A 459 14.09 7.33 36.09
N LEU A 460 14.49 8.31 35.27
CA LEU A 460 14.72 8.10 33.83
C LEU A 460 15.79 7.04 33.61
N THR A 461 16.95 7.20 34.24
CA THR A 461 18.04 6.23 34.10
C THR A 461 17.62 4.87 34.65
N ALA A 462 16.98 4.78 35.81
CA ALA A 462 16.51 3.50 36.36
C ALA A 462 15.55 2.73 35.42
N ALA A 463 14.71 3.45 34.66
CA ALA A 463 13.73 2.87 33.74
C ALA A 463 14.30 2.56 32.33
N LEU A 464 15.30 3.31 31.88
CA LEU A 464 15.88 3.19 30.54
C LEU A 464 16.64 1.86 30.36
N ARG A 465 16.35 1.12 29.29
CA ARG A 465 16.95 -0.19 28.99
C ARG A 465 16.93 -0.53 27.49
N PRO A 466 17.74 -1.49 27.04
CA PRO A 466 17.57 -2.10 25.71
C PRO A 466 16.19 -2.76 25.59
N ARG A 467 15.67 -2.86 24.37
CA ARG A 467 14.34 -3.41 24.11
C ARG A 467 14.30 -4.88 24.52
N ARG A 468 13.19 -5.30 25.14
CA ARG A 468 12.92 -6.71 25.48
C ARG A 468 12.72 -7.56 24.22
N SER A 469 12.13 -6.98 23.18
CA SER A 469 11.89 -7.62 21.90
C SER A 469 12.60 -6.86 20.76
N PRO A 470 13.78 -7.32 20.31
CA PRO A 470 14.55 -6.62 19.28
C PRO A 470 13.84 -6.48 17.93
N SER A 471 12.94 -7.41 17.60
CA SER A 471 12.16 -7.41 16.36
C SER A 471 10.87 -6.58 16.43
N TYR A 472 10.42 -6.18 17.63
CA TYR A 472 9.22 -5.38 17.79
C TYR A 472 9.51 -3.89 17.60
N ILE A 473 8.85 -3.26 16.63
CA ILE A 473 8.96 -1.82 16.33
C ILE A 473 7.72 -1.14 16.92
N GLY A 474 7.88 -0.62 18.13
CA GLY A 474 6.79 0.01 18.89
C GLY A 474 7.08 1.43 19.36
N SER A 475 6.25 1.92 20.27
CA SER A 475 6.36 3.24 20.89
C SER A 475 7.66 3.42 21.67
N TYR A 476 8.18 2.36 22.29
CA TYR A 476 9.49 2.44 22.98
C TYR A 476 10.63 2.68 21.99
N SER A 477 10.64 1.95 20.86
CA SER A 477 11.65 2.16 19.81
C SER A 477 11.62 3.59 19.24
N ARG A 478 10.45 4.21 19.15
CA ARG A 478 10.30 5.61 18.72
C ARG A 478 10.74 6.59 19.82
N LEU A 479 10.36 6.33 21.06
CA LEU A 479 10.76 7.14 22.20
C LEU A 479 12.29 7.20 22.34
N LEU A 480 13.00 6.08 22.16
CA LEU A 480 14.46 6.03 22.21
C LEU A 480 15.12 6.95 21.16
N ASP A 481 14.48 7.10 19.99
CA ASP A 481 14.95 7.97 18.90
C ASP A 481 14.66 9.46 19.20
N GLU A 482 13.50 9.75 19.80
CA GLU A 482 13.08 11.11 20.16
C GLU A 482 13.77 11.64 21.42
N LEU A 483 14.11 10.75 22.37
CA LEU A 483 14.60 11.10 23.71
C LEU A 483 15.77 12.11 23.72
N PRO A 484 16.80 12.02 22.86
CA PRO A 484 17.87 13.02 22.82
C PRO A 484 17.40 14.46 22.60
N SER A 485 16.30 14.65 21.86
CA SER A 485 15.70 15.97 21.61
C SER A 485 14.83 16.47 22.76
N LEU A 486 14.36 15.57 23.63
CA LEU A 486 13.50 15.88 24.77
C LEU A 486 14.29 16.20 26.05
N LEU A 487 15.60 15.92 26.07
CA LEU A 487 16.45 16.17 27.24
C LEU A 487 17.03 17.58 27.23
N ASP A 488 16.98 18.22 28.41
CA ASP A 488 17.77 19.41 28.69
C ASP A 488 19.27 19.13 28.53
N ALA A 489 20.03 20.16 28.17
CA ALA A 489 21.48 20.10 27.98
C ALA A 489 22.22 19.41 29.14
N ASP A 490 21.86 19.74 30.38
CA ASP A 490 22.51 19.20 31.59
C ASP A 490 22.24 17.70 31.81
N HIS A 491 21.21 17.14 31.18
CA HIS A 491 20.84 15.73 31.29
C HIS A 491 21.45 14.83 30.20
N VAL A 492 21.92 15.41 29.08
CA VAL A 492 22.45 14.64 27.94
C VAL A 492 23.62 13.74 28.35
N LEU A 493 24.61 14.31 29.03
CA LEU A 493 25.84 13.60 29.38
C LEU A 493 25.64 12.52 30.47
N PRO A 494 24.90 12.77 31.57
CA PRO A 494 24.53 11.71 32.51
C PRO A 494 23.76 10.55 31.88
N VAL A 495 22.80 10.82 30.98
CA VAL A 495 22.02 9.77 30.30
C VAL A 495 22.89 9.01 29.31
N LEU A 496 23.77 9.68 28.56
CA LEU A 496 24.73 9.03 27.66
C LEU A 496 25.65 8.06 28.43
N ARG A 497 26.21 8.51 29.56
CA ARG A 497 27.05 7.68 30.44
C ARG A 497 26.31 6.42 30.90
N TYR A 498 25.05 6.58 31.32
CA TYR A 498 24.21 5.46 31.73
C TYR A 498 23.90 4.51 30.57
N ALA A 499 23.51 5.01 29.42
CA ALA A 499 23.13 4.23 28.25
C ALA A 499 24.31 3.39 27.71
N VAL A 500 25.53 3.98 27.65
CA VAL A 500 26.75 3.24 27.30
C VAL A 500 26.99 2.07 28.26
N GLY A 501 26.76 2.26 29.56
CA GLY A 501 26.87 1.22 30.58
C GLY A 501 25.82 0.10 30.47
N ARG A 502 24.69 0.35 29.80
CA ARG A 502 23.57 -0.59 29.62
C ARG A 502 23.52 -1.24 28.23
N ARG A 503 24.39 -0.82 27.30
CA ARG A 503 24.43 -1.36 25.94
C ARG A 503 24.65 -2.88 25.96
N PRO A 504 23.83 -3.68 25.26
CA PRO A 504 24.00 -5.13 25.19
C PRO A 504 25.19 -5.52 24.30
N ASN A 505 25.71 -6.74 24.48
CA ASN A 505 26.75 -7.31 23.61
C ASN A 505 26.22 -7.67 22.20
N HIS A 506 24.91 -7.86 22.06
CA HIS A 506 24.22 -8.07 20.79
C HIS A 506 23.64 -6.75 20.27
N ARG A 507 23.40 -6.63 18.96
CA ARG A 507 22.93 -5.39 18.32
C ARG A 507 21.46 -5.11 18.64
N ASP A 508 21.16 -3.94 19.20
CA ASP A 508 19.80 -3.38 19.30
C ASP A 508 19.77 -2.02 18.60
N TYR A 509 19.30 -2.02 17.35
CA TYR A 509 19.30 -0.85 16.48
C TYR A 509 18.60 0.39 17.09
N ALA A 510 17.54 0.23 17.87
CA ALA A 510 16.84 1.37 18.46
C ALA A 510 17.65 2.00 19.60
N PHE A 511 18.28 1.16 20.41
CA PHE A 511 19.13 1.62 21.51
C PHE A 511 20.44 2.23 20.99
N ASP A 512 20.99 1.71 19.89
CA ASP A 512 22.13 2.30 19.20
C ASP A 512 21.80 3.67 18.59
N ARG A 513 20.56 3.89 18.10
CA ARG A 513 20.10 5.22 17.65
C ARG A 513 20.01 6.22 18.80
N LEU A 514 19.52 5.82 19.97
CA LEU A 514 19.56 6.66 21.18
C LEU A 514 20.99 7.12 21.46
N LEU A 515 21.96 6.21 21.45
CA LEU A 515 23.37 6.54 21.66
C LEU A 515 23.88 7.54 20.61
N GLY A 516 23.59 7.30 19.33
CA GLY A 516 23.95 8.21 18.24
C GLY A 516 23.36 9.61 18.41
N GLY A 517 22.07 9.71 18.76
CA GLY A 517 21.40 10.99 18.99
C GLY A 517 21.91 11.74 20.22
N LEU A 518 22.22 11.03 21.32
CA LEU A 518 22.85 11.62 22.50
C LEU A 518 24.27 12.13 22.20
N LEU A 519 25.05 11.39 21.40
CA LEU A 519 26.38 11.81 20.96
C LEU A 519 26.31 13.05 20.07
N ALA A 520 25.36 13.10 19.13
CA ALA A 520 25.14 14.28 18.30
C ALA A 520 24.75 15.50 19.14
N ARG A 521 23.84 15.33 20.11
CA ARG A 521 23.47 16.40 21.05
C ARG A 521 24.66 16.88 21.88
N ALA A 522 25.45 15.98 22.44
CA ALA A 522 26.66 16.32 23.20
C ALA A 522 27.68 17.08 22.34
N TRP A 523 27.83 16.71 21.06
CA TRP A 523 28.71 17.40 20.11
C TRP A 523 28.28 18.86 19.88
N THR A 524 26.98 19.10 19.70
CA THR A 524 26.41 20.45 19.47
C THR A 524 26.47 21.39 20.68
N MET A 525 26.95 20.92 21.84
CA MET A 525 27.15 21.79 23.01
C MET A 525 28.46 22.59 22.91
N HIS A 526 29.36 22.22 22.00
CA HIS A 526 30.64 22.89 21.73
C HIS A 526 31.54 23.12 22.97
N GLU A 527 31.48 22.24 23.97
CA GLU A 527 32.31 22.31 25.18
C GLU A 527 33.43 21.27 25.18
N PRO A 528 34.72 21.67 25.31
CA PRO A 528 35.85 20.73 25.37
C PRO A 528 35.81 19.75 26.54
N SER A 529 35.26 20.16 27.69
CA SER A 529 35.05 19.28 28.86
C SER A 529 34.08 18.14 28.55
N ILE A 530 32.98 18.43 27.85
CA ILE A 530 32.00 17.44 27.42
C ILE A 530 32.61 16.51 26.37
N ALA A 531 33.32 17.06 25.39
CA ALA A 531 34.02 16.26 24.38
C ALA A 531 35.05 15.28 24.98
N ALA A 532 35.81 15.72 25.98
CA ALA A 532 36.72 14.86 26.73
C ALA A 532 35.98 13.75 27.47
N GLU A 533 34.84 14.04 28.10
CA GLU A 533 34.05 13.01 28.78
C GLU A 533 33.47 11.98 27.79
N VAL A 534 32.90 12.44 26.66
CA VAL A 534 32.43 11.58 25.57
C VAL A 534 33.56 10.68 25.07
N GLY A 535 34.77 11.21 24.92
CA GLY A 535 35.96 10.43 24.58
C GLY A 535 36.29 9.34 25.59
N GLY A 536 36.21 9.67 26.88
CA GLY A 536 36.36 8.67 27.95
C GLY A 536 35.33 7.54 27.87
N LEU A 537 34.10 7.82 27.42
CA LEU A 537 33.05 6.81 27.22
C LEU A 537 33.28 5.96 25.98
N LEU A 538 33.60 6.58 24.84
CA LEU A 538 33.86 5.89 23.56
C LEU A 538 35.13 5.03 23.60
N GLY A 539 36.11 5.40 24.42
CA GLY A 539 37.35 4.65 24.62
C GLY A 539 37.21 3.37 25.44
N GLN A 540 36.02 3.03 25.97
CA GLN A 540 35.80 1.81 26.74
C GLN A 540 35.68 0.57 25.84
N GLU A 541 36.23 -0.58 26.29
CA GLU A 541 36.24 -1.85 25.52
C GLU A 541 34.86 -2.31 25.03
N ARG A 542 33.78 -1.93 25.71
CA ARG A 542 32.39 -2.24 25.32
C ARG A 542 31.94 -1.67 23.98
N LEU A 543 32.64 -0.66 23.47
CA LEU A 543 32.39 -0.02 22.18
C LEU A 543 33.48 -0.36 21.14
N GLY A 544 34.43 -1.27 21.48
CA GLY A 544 35.53 -1.64 20.61
C GLY A 544 35.16 -2.69 19.55
N GLY A 545 35.30 -2.33 18.27
CA GLY A 545 35.51 -3.27 17.17
C GLY A 545 34.33 -3.62 16.26
N GLN A 546 33.13 -3.07 16.48
CA GLN A 546 31.94 -3.24 15.60
C GLN A 546 30.91 -2.08 15.69
N VAL A 547 31.29 -0.87 16.09
CA VAL A 547 30.35 0.26 16.17
C VAL A 547 30.07 0.81 14.78
N GLU A 548 29.15 0.18 14.07
CA GLU A 548 28.38 0.85 13.02
C GLU A 548 27.26 1.62 13.70
N PHE A 549 27.47 2.92 13.95
CA PHE A 549 26.33 3.82 14.13
C PHE A 549 25.55 3.76 12.81
N ASP A 550 24.40 3.11 12.84
CA ASP A 550 23.64 2.78 11.64
C ASP A 550 23.18 4.08 10.97
N ARG A 551 23.69 4.32 9.76
CA ARG A 551 23.37 5.42 8.83
C ARG A 551 23.79 6.84 9.26
N GLY A 552 25.01 7.25 8.85
CA GLY A 552 25.39 8.67 8.75
C GLY A 552 26.89 8.91 8.94
N GLU A 553 27.40 10.03 8.39
CA GLU A 553 28.66 10.64 8.79
C GLU A 553 28.61 10.95 10.30
N HIS A 554 29.71 10.76 11.03
CA HIS A 554 29.73 11.06 12.47
C HIS A 554 29.50 12.57 12.73
N PRO A 555 29.00 13.00 13.90
CA PRO A 555 28.74 14.43 14.17
C PRO A 555 29.95 15.32 13.89
N TRP A 556 31.15 14.84 14.19
CA TRP A 556 32.43 15.53 13.99
C TRP A 556 33.00 15.41 12.56
N GLU A 557 32.40 14.61 11.69
CA GLU A 557 32.68 14.63 10.24
C GLU A 557 31.83 15.69 9.52
N VAL A 558 30.62 15.96 10.04
CA VAL A 558 29.68 16.96 9.47
C VAL A 558 29.97 18.38 9.99
N ASP A 559 30.15 18.53 11.30
CA ASP A 559 30.53 19.80 11.95
C ASP A 559 31.93 19.64 12.57
N ASP A 560 32.96 19.73 11.72
CA ASP A 560 34.35 19.55 12.14
C ASP A 560 34.81 20.69 13.06
N ASN A 561 35.04 20.35 14.33
CA ASN A 561 35.70 21.21 15.31
C ASN A 561 36.96 20.50 15.84
N PRO A 562 38.16 20.92 15.39
CA PRO A 562 39.41 20.26 15.76
C PRO A 562 39.67 20.25 17.26
N ASP A 563 39.33 21.31 17.99
CA ASP A 563 39.61 21.41 19.43
C ASP A 563 38.76 20.41 20.24
N LEU A 564 37.51 20.19 19.84
CA LEU A 564 36.65 19.18 20.43
C LEU A 564 37.10 17.76 20.06
N ARG A 565 37.46 17.51 18.79
CA ARG A 565 38.00 16.21 18.36
C ARG A 565 39.27 15.83 19.12
N ARG A 566 40.17 16.81 19.31
CA ARG A 566 41.42 16.65 20.07
C ARG A 566 41.18 16.38 21.56
N ALA A 567 40.24 17.08 22.18
CA ALA A 567 39.84 16.83 23.57
C ALA A 567 39.28 15.40 23.73
N MET A 568 38.43 14.96 22.80
CA MET A 568 37.88 13.61 22.77
C MET A 568 38.97 12.54 22.57
N ALA A 569 39.88 12.75 21.62
CA ALA A 569 41.00 11.84 21.36
C ALA A 569 41.95 11.71 22.56
N ALA A 570 42.31 12.83 23.19
CA ALA A 570 43.19 12.84 24.37
C ALA A 570 42.59 12.00 25.51
N ALA A 571 41.28 12.11 25.72
CA ALA A 571 40.57 11.30 26.70
C ALA A 571 40.50 9.81 26.31
N MET A 572 40.16 9.49 25.06
CA MET A 572 40.09 8.11 24.55
C MET A 572 41.43 7.38 24.69
N LEU A 573 42.52 8.00 24.24
CA LEU A 573 43.86 7.43 24.31
C LEU A 573 44.30 7.15 25.75
N SER A 574 43.76 7.92 26.71
CA SER A 574 44.05 7.77 28.13
C SER A 574 43.25 6.65 28.83
N VAL A 575 42.31 5.97 28.15
CA VAL A 575 41.49 4.91 28.76
C VAL A 575 42.26 3.59 28.89
N HIS A 576 42.82 3.07 27.80
CA HIS A 576 43.66 1.86 27.80
C HIS A 576 44.51 1.76 26.52
N HIS A 577 45.54 0.90 26.52
CA HIS A 577 46.49 0.77 25.42
C HIS A 577 45.87 0.41 24.06
N ASN A 578 44.75 -0.32 24.00
CA ASN A 578 44.04 -0.64 22.75
C ASN A 578 43.06 0.44 22.24
N ALA A 579 42.88 1.56 22.95
CA ALA A 579 41.86 2.56 22.62
C ALA A 579 42.16 3.33 21.31
N PHE A 580 43.40 3.23 20.81
CA PHE A 580 43.77 3.73 19.49
C PHE A 580 42.88 3.17 18.37
N MET A 581 42.35 1.95 18.52
CA MET A 581 41.46 1.36 17.51
C MET A 581 40.19 2.20 17.35
N ALA A 582 39.55 2.61 18.45
CA ALA A 582 38.35 3.44 18.40
C ALA A 582 38.65 4.84 17.82
N VAL A 583 39.80 5.44 18.16
CA VAL A 583 40.22 6.74 17.61
C VAL A 583 40.38 6.68 16.08
N LEU A 584 40.92 5.58 15.55
CA LEU A 584 41.11 5.37 14.12
C LEU A 584 39.82 4.94 13.40
N ASP A 585 39.06 4.02 13.98
CA ASP A 585 37.81 3.49 13.39
C ASP A 585 36.73 4.57 13.29
N LEU A 586 36.59 5.43 14.32
CA LEU A 586 35.66 6.56 14.35
C LEU A 586 36.21 7.83 13.71
N ARG A 587 37.44 7.77 13.19
CA ARG A 587 38.17 8.88 12.53
C ARG A 587 38.22 10.16 13.37
N ILE A 588 38.38 10.03 14.68
CA ILE A 588 38.45 11.18 15.59
C ILE A 588 39.67 12.05 15.28
N LEU A 589 40.82 11.43 15.03
CA LEU A 589 42.02 12.13 14.59
C LEU A 589 42.29 11.86 13.12
N THR A 590 42.59 12.93 12.39
CA THR A 590 42.93 12.89 10.98
C THR A 590 44.40 13.27 10.79
N PRO A 591 44.97 13.11 9.60
CA PRO A 591 46.35 13.53 9.38
C PRO A 591 46.59 15.05 9.57
N GLN A 592 45.54 15.89 9.55
CA GLN A 592 45.65 17.32 9.86
C GLN A 592 45.94 17.58 11.35
N ASP A 593 45.70 16.60 12.23
CA ASP A 593 45.92 16.71 13.67
C ASP A 593 47.32 16.27 14.12
N LEU A 594 48.18 15.88 13.17
CA LEU A 594 49.54 15.40 13.45
C LEU A 594 50.39 16.40 14.23
N THR A 595 50.38 17.67 13.84
CA THR A 595 51.15 18.71 14.55
C THR A 595 50.71 18.81 16.02
N TRP A 596 49.40 18.82 16.27
CA TRP A 596 48.87 18.80 17.63
C TRP A 596 49.25 17.53 18.39
N LEU A 597 49.14 16.35 17.78
CA LEU A 597 49.46 15.07 18.42
C LEU A 597 50.93 15.01 18.84
N ILE A 598 51.83 15.53 18.00
CA ILE A 598 53.26 15.66 18.29
C ILE A 598 53.47 16.57 19.50
N ASP A 599 52.83 17.75 19.51
CA ASP A 599 52.98 18.73 20.57
C ASP A 599 52.32 18.31 21.89
N TRP A 600 51.28 17.46 21.83
CA TRP A 600 50.56 16.95 23.00
C TRP A 600 51.32 15.82 23.72
N ILE A 601 51.95 14.90 22.98
CA ILE A 601 52.64 13.72 23.51
C ILE A 601 53.58 13.99 24.71
N PRO A 602 54.43 15.04 24.73
CA PRO A 602 55.30 15.34 25.88
C PRO A 602 54.56 15.63 27.18
N SER A 603 53.32 16.12 27.09
CA SER A 603 52.46 16.45 28.22
C SER A 603 51.33 15.43 28.42
N ALA A 604 51.31 14.36 27.62
CA ALA A 604 50.30 13.32 27.68
C ALA A 604 50.48 12.42 28.93
N PRO A 605 49.38 11.89 29.50
CA PRO A 605 49.46 10.91 30.60
C PRO A 605 50.22 9.65 30.17
N ALA A 606 50.98 9.04 31.09
CA ALA A 606 51.79 7.85 30.80
C ALA A 606 51.00 6.68 30.17
N GLN A 607 49.75 6.50 30.61
CA GLN A 607 48.82 5.50 30.09
C GLN A 607 48.36 5.74 28.64
N ALA A 608 48.44 6.98 28.14
CA ALA A 608 48.06 7.33 26.78
C ALA A 608 49.20 7.17 25.76
N LEU A 609 50.45 7.20 26.21
CA LEU A 609 51.63 7.25 25.35
C LEU A 609 51.67 6.08 24.36
N ALA A 610 51.49 4.84 24.82
CA ALA A 610 51.53 3.67 23.96
C ALA A 610 50.45 3.69 22.86
N ALA A 611 49.23 4.14 23.18
CA ALA A 611 48.15 4.26 22.20
C ALA A 611 48.38 5.44 21.24
N ALA A 612 48.83 6.58 21.76
CA ALA A 612 49.14 7.78 20.98
C ALA A 612 50.27 7.53 19.98
N GLU A 613 51.30 6.78 20.38
CA GLU A 613 52.39 6.33 19.52
C GLU A 613 51.89 5.49 18.34
N VAL A 614 50.93 4.59 18.58
CA VAL A 614 50.30 3.79 17.52
C VAL A 614 49.53 4.69 16.54
N VAL A 615 48.70 5.61 17.05
CA VAL A 615 47.95 6.56 16.20
C VAL A 615 48.90 7.44 15.40
N LEU A 616 49.95 7.99 16.05
CA LEU A 616 50.95 8.82 15.40
C LEU A 616 51.66 8.07 14.26
N ARG A 617 52.07 6.82 14.51
CA ARG A 617 52.71 5.97 13.49
C ARG A 617 51.82 5.75 12.28
N GLN A 618 50.50 5.62 12.48
CA GLN A 618 49.54 5.40 11.40
C GLN A 618 49.26 6.68 10.61
N LEU A 619 49.04 7.80 11.31
CA LEU A 619 48.71 9.08 10.67
C LEU A 619 49.90 9.72 9.95
N ALA A 620 51.13 9.55 10.45
CA ALA A 620 52.35 10.16 9.90
C ALA A 620 52.66 9.78 8.44
N TRP A 621 52.03 8.71 7.92
CA TRP A 621 52.11 8.33 6.51
C TRP A 621 51.30 9.21 5.56
N ASN A 622 50.44 10.08 6.09
CA ASN A 622 49.47 10.87 5.34
C ASN A 622 49.64 12.37 5.59
N VAL A 623 50.86 12.89 5.54
CA VAL A 623 51.12 14.32 5.80
C VAL A 623 50.38 15.20 4.79
N ALA A 624 49.47 16.04 5.29
CA ALA A 624 48.55 16.83 4.46
C ALA A 624 49.16 18.15 3.98
N ASP A 625 50.17 18.69 4.67
CA ASP A 625 50.67 20.05 4.45
C ASP A 625 52.15 20.24 4.85
N ARG A 626 52.76 21.34 4.38
CA ARG A 626 54.17 21.68 4.63
C ARG A 626 54.48 21.91 6.11
N VAL A 627 53.57 22.51 6.87
CA VAL A 627 53.81 22.85 8.29
C VAL A 627 53.93 21.57 9.11
N THR A 628 53.07 20.61 8.86
CA THR A 628 53.11 19.29 9.50
C THR A 628 54.39 18.51 9.11
N ALA A 629 54.80 18.57 7.83
CA ALA A 629 56.07 17.98 7.38
C ALA A 629 57.27 18.60 8.11
N ASP A 630 57.34 19.94 8.16
CA ASP A 630 58.41 20.66 8.85
C ASP A 630 58.42 20.31 10.35
N ARG A 631 57.25 20.16 10.99
CA ARG A 631 57.17 19.74 12.39
C ARG A 631 57.78 18.35 12.60
N ILE A 632 57.43 17.37 11.78
CA ILE A 632 57.99 16.00 11.83
C ILE A 632 59.52 16.02 11.64
N LEU A 633 60.01 16.83 10.70
CA LEU A 633 61.44 16.94 10.39
C LEU A 633 62.25 17.68 11.47
N THR A 634 61.60 18.49 12.31
CA THR A 634 62.26 19.33 13.34
C THR A 634 62.11 18.79 14.76
N VAL A 635 61.46 17.63 14.96
CA VAL A 635 61.38 16.97 16.27
C VAL A 635 62.78 16.59 16.75
N SER A 636 63.15 17.00 17.97
CA SER A 636 64.46 16.73 18.58
C SER A 636 64.57 15.31 19.14
N GLU A 637 65.79 14.82 19.29
CA GLU A 637 66.08 13.48 19.85
C GLU A 637 65.49 13.26 21.26
N ASP A 638 65.39 14.32 22.06
CA ASP A 638 64.84 14.29 23.42
C ASP A 638 63.29 14.21 23.47
N HIS A 639 62.60 14.31 22.33
CA HIS A 639 61.14 14.30 22.27
C HIS A 639 60.60 12.86 22.24
N PRO A 640 59.55 12.49 23.02
CA PRO A 640 59.09 11.10 23.11
C PRO A 640 58.65 10.49 21.75
N ALA A 641 58.07 11.31 20.87
CA ALA A 641 57.70 10.90 19.51
C ALA A 641 58.88 10.67 18.54
N TYR A 642 60.10 11.08 18.89
CA TYR A 642 61.26 11.04 17.98
C TYR A 642 61.58 9.63 17.49
N SER A 643 61.44 8.61 18.35
CA SER A 643 61.69 7.21 17.99
C SER A 643 60.79 6.69 16.85
N ILE A 644 59.61 7.29 16.69
CA ILE A 644 58.64 6.97 15.63
C ILE A 644 58.86 7.87 14.42
N LEU A 645 59.03 9.18 14.66
CA LEU A 645 59.10 10.20 13.61
C LEU A 645 60.44 10.27 12.88
N SER A 646 61.55 9.90 13.54
CA SER A 646 62.89 9.80 12.93
C SER A 646 62.89 8.87 11.71
N GLN A 647 62.02 7.86 11.69
CA GLN A 647 61.86 6.97 10.53
C GLN A 647 61.34 7.71 9.28
N PHE A 648 60.69 8.86 9.43
CA PHE A 648 60.17 9.69 8.35
C PHE A 648 61.11 10.85 7.99
N GLN A 649 62.24 11.00 8.70
CA GLN A 649 63.27 11.99 8.39
C GLN A 649 64.21 11.42 7.31
N GLY A 650 63.97 11.77 6.05
CA GLY A 650 64.74 11.29 4.89
C GLY A 650 63.86 10.59 3.86
N TYR A 651 64.15 9.33 3.55
CA TYR A 651 63.41 8.53 2.56
C TYR A 651 62.98 7.17 3.14
N ARG A 652 61.81 6.68 2.71
CA ARG A 652 61.31 5.33 3.02
C ARG A 652 60.78 4.64 1.77
N ASP A 653 60.81 3.32 1.79
CA ASP A 653 60.14 2.48 0.80
C ASP A 653 58.61 2.67 0.90
N ILE A 654 57.94 2.81 -0.24
CA ILE A 654 56.48 2.94 -0.34
C ILE A 654 55.75 1.70 0.22
N GLY A 655 56.39 0.52 0.18
CA GLY A 655 55.89 -0.73 0.75
C GLY A 655 55.93 -0.80 2.28
N ALA A 656 56.62 0.13 2.96
CA ALA A 656 56.60 0.24 4.41
C ALA A 656 55.37 0.98 4.96
N ARG A 657 54.53 1.54 4.08
CA ARG A 657 53.28 2.21 4.43
C ARG A 657 52.25 1.19 4.96
N PRO A 658 51.70 1.36 6.16
CA PRO A 658 50.62 0.51 6.67
C PRO A 658 49.37 0.72 5.83
N ASP A 659 48.72 -0.40 5.49
CA ASP A 659 47.45 -0.41 4.76
C ASP A 659 46.35 0.12 5.70
N TRP A 660 45.61 1.16 5.31
CA TRP A 660 44.69 1.89 6.20
C TRP A 660 43.41 1.11 6.60
N GLY A 661 43.40 -0.21 6.44
CA GLY A 661 42.37 -1.13 6.92
C GLY A 661 43.01 -2.26 7.74
N VAL A 662 43.25 -2.00 9.03
CA VAL A 662 44.04 -2.86 9.94
C VAL A 662 43.50 -4.29 10.09
N ARG A 663 42.27 -4.60 9.64
CA ARG A 663 41.68 -5.94 9.77
C ARG A 663 41.95 -6.96 8.66
N ARG A 664 42.64 -6.64 7.54
CA ARG A 664 42.75 -7.62 6.43
C ARG A 664 44.12 -8.25 6.15
N ARG A 665 45.25 -7.78 6.69
CA ARG A 665 46.59 -8.17 6.16
C ARG A 665 47.64 -8.68 7.16
N ILE A 666 47.30 -8.95 8.41
CA ILE A 666 48.27 -9.53 9.36
C ILE A 666 48.68 -10.99 8.96
N SER A 667 47.97 -11.62 8.02
CA SER A 667 48.26 -12.94 7.45
C SER A 667 49.37 -12.96 6.37
N ASP A 668 49.72 -11.84 5.73
CA ASP A 668 50.52 -11.87 4.48
C ASP A 668 52.04 -11.64 4.62
N HIS A 669 52.56 -11.31 5.80
CA HIS A 669 53.94 -10.83 5.97
C HIS A 669 55.05 -11.93 6.00
N GLN A 670 54.82 -13.12 5.45
CA GLN A 670 55.84 -14.20 5.39
C GLN A 670 56.06 -14.82 4.00
N ARG A 671 55.75 -14.12 2.91
CA ARG A 671 55.80 -14.70 1.55
C ARG A 671 56.96 -14.18 0.69
N PRO A 672 57.64 -15.03 -0.09
CA PRO A 672 58.76 -14.63 -0.95
C PRO A 672 58.31 -13.73 -2.12
N GLY A 673 59.18 -12.79 -2.52
CA GLY A 673 58.88 -11.76 -3.51
C GLY A 673 58.59 -12.25 -4.95
N PRO A 674 57.94 -11.42 -5.79
CA PRO A 674 57.47 -11.77 -7.13
C PRO A 674 58.57 -12.11 -8.15
N GLU A 675 59.80 -11.60 -7.97
CA GLU A 675 60.91 -11.80 -8.91
C GLU A 675 61.33 -13.27 -9.06
N ARG A 676 61.31 -14.05 -7.97
CA ARG A 676 61.65 -15.48 -8.00
C ARG A 676 60.63 -16.29 -8.81
N HIS A 677 59.34 -15.94 -8.70
CA HIS A 677 58.27 -16.61 -9.42
C HIS A 677 58.25 -16.24 -10.90
N LEU A 678 58.59 -14.98 -11.23
CA LEU A 678 58.74 -14.54 -12.62
C LEU A 678 59.85 -15.31 -13.36
N ALA A 679 60.98 -15.59 -12.70
CA ALA A 679 62.05 -16.41 -13.28
C ALA A 679 61.58 -17.85 -13.59
N VAL A 680 60.78 -18.45 -12.69
CA VAL A 680 60.20 -19.78 -12.88
C VAL A 680 59.20 -19.79 -14.05
N LEU A 681 58.36 -18.76 -14.18
CA LEU A 681 57.44 -18.61 -15.30
C LEU A 681 58.16 -18.54 -16.65
N ARG A 682 59.22 -17.72 -16.77
CA ARG A 682 60.03 -17.60 -18.00
C ARG A 682 60.73 -18.90 -18.39
N GLN A 683 61.24 -19.64 -17.39
CA GLN A 683 61.80 -20.97 -17.61
C GLN A 683 60.74 -21.96 -18.11
N THR A 684 59.54 -21.90 -17.54
CA THR A 684 58.41 -22.75 -17.93
C THR A 684 57.95 -22.42 -19.36
N LEU A 685 57.84 -21.14 -19.72
CA LEU A 685 57.53 -20.67 -21.08
C LEU A 685 58.52 -21.22 -22.11
N SER A 686 59.81 -21.18 -21.80
CA SER A 686 60.86 -21.75 -22.65
C SER A 686 60.71 -23.27 -22.86
N ARG A 687 60.29 -24.01 -21.83
CA ARG A 687 60.08 -25.46 -21.90
C ARG A 687 58.86 -25.81 -22.76
N VAL A 688 57.73 -25.13 -22.55
CA VAL A 688 56.47 -25.46 -23.25
C VAL A 688 56.51 -25.07 -24.75
N ARG A 689 57.47 -24.24 -25.18
CA ARG A 689 57.76 -24.03 -26.62
C ARG A 689 58.08 -25.35 -27.35
N ALA A 690 58.82 -26.25 -26.70
CA ALA A 690 59.22 -27.55 -27.24
C ALA A 690 58.21 -28.67 -26.91
N GLN A 691 57.48 -28.56 -25.79
CA GLN A 691 56.48 -29.52 -25.32
C GLN A 691 55.13 -28.82 -25.16
N ARG A 692 54.46 -28.61 -26.30
CA ARG A 692 53.24 -27.77 -26.36
C ARG A 692 52.08 -28.37 -25.57
N ASP A 693 52.06 -29.67 -25.34
CA ASP A 693 51.08 -30.42 -24.54
C ASP A 693 51.18 -30.15 -23.02
N GLN A 694 52.21 -29.44 -22.57
CA GLN A 694 52.41 -29.05 -21.17
C GLN A 694 52.13 -27.56 -20.92
N TRP A 695 51.51 -26.84 -21.86
CA TRP A 695 51.26 -25.39 -21.73
C TRP A 695 50.49 -24.99 -20.46
N TRP A 696 49.61 -25.86 -19.96
CA TRP A 696 48.86 -25.63 -18.72
C TRP A 696 49.77 -25.36 -17.51
N GLU A 697 51.02 -25.86 -17.50
CA GLU A 697 51.99 -25.57 -16.44
C GLU A 697 52.43 -24.10 -16.46
N ALA A 698 52.55 -23.49 -17.64
CA ALA A 698 52.83 -22.07 -17.78
C ALA A 698 51.62 -21.22 -17.34
N ALA A 699 50.39 -21.66 -17.66
CA ALA A 699 49.18 -21.01 -17.17
C ALA A 699 49.08 -21.07 -15.64
N LEU A 700 49.44 -22.19 -15.02
CA LEU A 700 49.48 -22.34 -13.56
C LEU A 700 50.59 -21.48 -12.93
N ALA A 701 51.77 -21.43 -13.53
CA ALA A 701 52.89 -20.62 -13.06
C ALA A 701 52.59 -19.11 -13.02
N LEU A 702 51.68 -18.60 -13.87
CA LEU A 702 51.22 -17.20 -13.83
C LEU A 702 50.62 -16.78 -12.48
N ALA A 703 50.08 -17.73 -11.71
CA ALA A 703 49.49 -17.48 -10.40
C ALA A 703 50.54 -17.15 -9.31
N GLY A 704 51.83 -17.39 -9.58
CA GLY A 704 52.91 -17.20 -8.61
C GLY A 704 53.02 -18.36 -7.63
N ASP A 705 53.07 -18.05 -6.33
CA ASP A 705 53.15 -19.07 -5.27
C ASP A 705 51.78 -19.72 -5.05
N LEU A 706 51.56 -20.94 -5.57
CA LEU A 706 50.29 -21.66 -5.44
C LEU A 706 49.90 -22.05 -4.00
N HIS A 707 50.84 -22.04 -3.04
CA HIS A 707 50.55 -22.30 -1.64
C HIS A 707 50.13 -21.03 -0.87
N ALA A 708 50.45 -19.87 -1.43
CA ALA A 708 50.17 -18.56 -0.85
C ALA A 708 49.12 -17.75 -1.62
N ALA A 709 48.94 -18.05 -2.90
CA ALA A 709 48.04 -17.33 -3.77
C ALA A 709 46.59 -17.45 -3.29
N ASP A 710 45.85 -16.33 -3.38
CA ASP A 710 44.39 -16.35 -3.32
C ASP A 710 43.89 -17.48 -4.23
N PRO A 711 42.99 -18.38 -3.79
CA PRO A 711 42.36 -19.36 -4.67
C PRO A 711 41.86 -18.74 -5.99
N LYS A 712 41.50 -17.45 -5.98
CA LYS A 712 41.18 -16.66 -7.18
C LYS A 712 42.30 -16.54 -8.19
N ALA A 713 43.56 -16.44 -7.77
CA ALA A 713 44.70 -16.36 -8.69
C ALA A 713 44.99 -17.70 -9.40
N ALA A 714 44.70 -18.84 -8.78
CA ALA A 714 44.91 -20.16 -9.38
C ALA A 714 43.72 -20.63 -10.24
N PHE A 715 42.48 -20.39 -9.78
CA PHE A 715 41.25 -20.87 -10.40
C PHE A 715 40.42 -19.80 -11.12
N GLY A 716 40.90 -18.55 -11.13
CA GLY A 716 40.33 -17.48 -11.95
C GLY A 716 40.41 -17.82 -13.43
N TRP A 717 39.29 -17.62 -14.12
CA TRP A 717 39.13 -17.94 -15.54
C TRP A 717 39.86 -16.97 -16.46
N ASP A 718 40.17 -15.75 -15.97
CA ASP A 718 40.95 -14.77 -16.70
C ASP A 718 42.44 -14.90 -16.35
N LEU A 719 43.23 -15.36 -17.31
CA LEU A 719 44.67 -15.53 -17.14
C LEU A 719 45.42 -14.19 -17.06
N THR A 720 44.82 -13.08 -17.52
CA THR A 720 45.43 -11.75 -17.50
C THR A 720 45.34 -11.07 -16.13
N GLU A 721 44.40 -11.49 -15.29
CA GLU A 721 44.26 -11.02 -13.91
C GLU A 721 45.31 -11.65 -12.96
N ARG A 722 46.10 -12.61 -13.44
CA ARG A 722 47.04 -13.35 -12.61
C ARG A 722 48.26 -12.50 -12.21
N PRO A 723 48.80 -12.64 -10.99
CA PRO A 723 49.81 -11.73 -10.44
C PRO A 723 51.06 -11.52 -11.28
N LEU A 724 51.51 -12.54 -12.03
CA LEU A 724 52.71 -12.43 -12.87
C LEU A 724 52.43 -11.94 -14.30
N TRP A 725 51.17 -11.85 -14.72
CA TRP A 725 50.81 -11.43 -16.07
C TRP A 725 51.32 -10.02 -16.44
N PRO A 726 51.17 -8.97 -15.59
CA PRO A 726 51.64 -7.63 -15.91
C PRO A 726 53.16 -7.50 -16.00
N LEU A 727 53.91 -8.52 -15.56
CA LEU A 727 55.37 -8.53 -15.54
C LEU A 727 55.99 -9.17 -16.80
N LEU A 728 55.18 -9.82 -17.62
CA LEU A 728 55.57 -10.28 -18.95
C LEU A 728 55.60 -9.11 -19.93
N ASP A 729 56.62 -9.05 -20.77
CA ASP A 729 56.65 -8.07 -21.86
C ASP A 729 55.66 -8.44 -22.99
N ALA A 730 55.47 -7.54 -23.95
CA ALA A 730 54.50 -7.73 -25.03
C ALA A 730 54.83 -8.92 -25.95
N GLU A 731 56.12 -9.27 -26.12
CA GLU A 731 56.54 -10.41 -26.93
C GLU A 731 56.27 -11.73 -26.17
N GLU A 732 56.57 -11.76 -24.87
CA GLU A 732 56.28 -12.87 -23.96
C GLU A 732 54.77 -13.13 -23.84
N GLN A 733 53.94 -12.08 -23.75
CA GLN A 733 52.49 -12.18 -23.72
C GLN A 733 51.91 -12.72 -25.04
N GLU A 734 52.37 -12.21 -26.19
CA GLU A 734 51.91 -12.68 -27.49
C GLU A 734 52.35 -14.14 -27.75
N GLU A 735 53.55 -14.51 -27.31
CA GLU A 735 54.00 -15.89 -27.36
C GLU A 735 53.16 -16.81 -26.48
N PHE A 736 52.82 -16.39 -25.25
CA PHE A 736 51.95 -17.14 -24.34
C PHE A 736 50.62 -17.52 -25.02
N TRP A 737 50.01 -16.58 -25.73
CA TRP A 737 48.78 -16.82 -26.51
C TRP A 737 48.97 -17.80 -27.66
N GLN A 738 50.04 -17.66 -28.44
CA GLN A 738 50.28 -18.52 -29.60
C GLN A 738 50.53 -19.98 -29.22
N ILE A 739 51.30 -20.22 -28.15
CA ILE A 739 51.53 -21.57 -27.62
C ILE A 739 50.22 -22.15 -27.07
N GLY A 740 49.41 -21.35 -26.37
CA GLY A 740 48.10 -21.76 -25.86
C GLY A 740 47.10 -22.14 -26.96
N ILE A 741 47.02 -21.38 -28.04
CA ILE A 741 46.14 -21.72 -29.19
C ILE A 741 46.62 -23.01 -29.88
N ALA A 742 47.95 -23.21 -29.99
CA ALA A 742 48.50 -24.45 -30.51
C ALA A 742 48.19 -25.64 -29.58
N TYR A 743 48.18 -25.43 -28.26
CA TYR A 743 47.79 -26.42 -27.26
C TYR A 743 46.34 -26.90 -27.43
N LEU A 744 45.39 -25.97 -27.59
CA LEU A 744 43.97 -26.29 -27.84
C LEU A 744 43.76 -27.20 -29.06
N SER A 745 44.63 -27.09 -30.06
CA SER A 745 44.59 -27.90 -31.28
C SER A 745 45.33 -29.24 -31.19
N ALA A 746 46.29 -29.36 -30.28
CA ALA A 746 47.17 -30.53 -30.15
C ALA A 746 46.67 -31.53 -29.11
N ARG A 747 45.97 -31.06 -28.07
CA ARG A 747 45.44 -31.88 -26.98
C ARG A 747 43.98 -32.26 -27.22
N GLN A 748 43.64 -33.51 -26.88
CA GLN A 748 42.26 -33.95 -26.70
C GLN A 748 41.88 -33.80 -25.22
N PRO A 749 40.71 -33.20 -24.92
CA PRO A 749 40.27 -33.10 -23.53
C PRO A 749 39.80 -34.45 -23.00
N GLU A 750 39.95 -34.66 -21.69
CA GLU A 750 39.57 -35.91 -21.03
C GLU A 750 38.65 -35.63 -19.82
N PRO A 751 37.48 -34.98 -20.02
CA PRO A 751 36.61 -34.58 -18.91
C PRO A 751 36.15 -35.77 -18.07
N GLY A 752 35.98 -36.96 -18.65
CA GLY A 752 35.63 -38.18 -17.93
C GLY A 752 36.65 -38.63 -16.87
N SER A 753 37.90 -38.13 -16.92
CA SER A 753 38.91 -38.43 -15.91
C SER A 753 38.69 -37.66 -14.59
N TRP A 754 37.98 -36.54 -14.62
CA TRP A 754 37.79 -35.67 -13.45
C TRP A 754 36.33 -35.24 -13.20
N ALA A 755 35.49 -35.05 -14.21
CA ALA A 755 34.16 -34.43 -14.09
C ALA A 755 33.19 -35.11 -13.11
N SER A 756 33.37 -36.40 -12.82
CA SER A 756 32.53 -37.18 -11.89
C SER A 756 33.18 -37.48 -10.53
N ARG A 757 34.36 -36.92 -10.22
CA ARG A 757 35.04 -37.15 -8.93
C ARG A 757 34.79 -35.99 -7.97
N ASP A 758 34.91 -36.22 -6.67
CA ASP A 758 34.74 -35.17 -5.65
C ASP A 758 36.07 -34.55 -5.17
N ARG A 759 37.20 -35.14 -5.58
CA ARG A 759 38.56 -34.71 -5.22
C ARG A 759 39.50 -34.89 -6.39
N TRP A 760 40.39 -33.91 -6.57
CA TRP A 760 41.37 -33.88 -7.65
C TRP A 760 42.67 -33.26 -7.18
N THR A 761 43.74 -33.56 -7.91
CA THR A 761 45.02 -32.86 -7.85
C THR A 761 45.11 -31.86 -9.00
N TYR A 762 45.95 -30.81 -8.87
CA TYR A 762 46.16 -29.83 -9.95
C TYR A 762 46.55 -30.49 -11.29
N GLN A 763 47.36 -31.55 -11.25
CA GLN A 763 47.81 -32.25 -12.45
C GLN A 763 46.67 -32.96 -13.19
N GLU A 764 45.60 -33.36 -12.50
CA GLU A 764 44.47 -34.06 -13.11
C GLU A 764 43.50 -33.11 -13.83
N ILE A 765 43.31 -31.88 -13.31
CA ILE A 765 42.30 -30.94 -13.83
C ILE A 765 42.88 -29.80 -14.66
N MET A 766 44.08 -29.32 -14.34
CA MET A 766 44.66 -28.14 -14.98
C MET A 766 44.92 -28.28 -16.49
N PRO A 767 45.26 -29.46 -17.03
CA PRO A 767 45.37 -29.60 -18.48
C PRO A 767 44.09 -29.18 -19.21
N ASP A 768 42.93 -29.59 -18.71
CA ASP A 768 41.65 -29.28 -19.36
C ASP A 768 41.12 -27.91 -18.94
N TRP A 769 41.27 -27.54 -17.65
CA TRP A 769 40.76 -26.27 -17.14
C TRP A 769 41.54 -25.07 -17.64
N ALA A 770 42.87 -25.17 -17.78
CA ALA A 770 43.68 -24.10 -18.35
C ALA A 770 43.30 -23.79 -19.80
N ALA A 771 42.88 -24.80 -20.57
CA ALA A 771 42.34 -24.61 -21.91
C ALA A 771 40.99 -23.87 -21.91
N VAL A 772 40.09 -24.19 -20.96
CA VAL A 772 38.83 -23.44 -20.78
C VAL A 772 39.10 -22.00 -20.34
N TYR A 773 40.05 -21.78 -19.42
CA TYR A 773 40.48 -20.45 -18.98
C TYR A 773 41.06 -19.64 -20.14
N LEU A 774 41.89 -20.26 -20.98
CA LEU A 774 42.41 -19.62 -22.18
C LEU A 774 41.28 -19.18 -23.10
N LEU A 775 40.31 -20.05 -23.39
CA LEU A 775 39.18 -19.71 -24.25
C LEU A 775 38.34 -18.55 -23.67
N ALA A 776 38.08 -18.55 -22.35
CA ALA A 776 37.39 -17.48 -21.66
C ALA A 776 38.18 -16.15 -21.69
N THR A 777 39.50 -16.23 -21.46
CA THR A 777 40.41 -15.09 -21.51
C THR A 777 40.48 -14.48 -22.92
N LEU A 778 40.55 -15.31 -23.97
CA LEU A 778 40.50 -14.87 -25.35
C LEU A 778 39.14 -14.24 -25.70
N ALA A 779 38.03 -14.77 -25.16
CA ALA A 779 36.71 -14.18 -25.36
C ALA A 779 36.59 -12.76 -24.77
N GLU A 780 37.31 -12.48 -23.69
CA GLU A 780 37.28 -11.19 -23.01
C GLU A 780 38.26 -10.19 -23.63
N HIS A 781 39.51 -10.59 -23.86
CA HIS A 781 40.60 -9.67 -24.19
C HIS A 781 41.09 -9.75 -25.63
N ARG A 782 40.92 -10.88 -26.32
CA ARG A 782 41.45 -11.14 -27.68
C ARG A 782 40.44 -11.83 -28.60
N PRO A 783 39.26 -11.21 -28.85
CA PRO A 783 38.23 -11.79 -29.71
C PRO A 783 38.72 -11.99 -31.15
N ASP A 784 39.75 -11.25 -31.58
CA ASP A 784 40.46 -11.45 -32.85
C ASP A 784 41.12 -12.83 -32.95
N LEU A 785 41.74 -13.29 -31.87
CA LEU A 785 42.38 -14.60 -31.78
C LEU A 785 41.36 -15.71 -31.53
N LEU A 786 40.33 -15.46 -30.73
CA LEU A 786 39.25 -16.45 -30.51
C LEU A 786 38.58 -16.86 -31.84
N ARG A 787 38.38 -15.91 -32.77
CA ARG A 787 37.83 -16.19 -34.11
C ARG A 787 38.73 -17.09 -34.96
N ARG A 788 40.02 -17.18 -34.65
CA ARG A 788 40.99 -18.04 -35.35
C ARG A 788 41.04 -19.46 -34.79
N VAL A 789 40.38 -19.73 -33.66
CA VAL A 789 40.28 -21.08 -33.08
C VAL A 789 39.47 -21.97 -34.04
N PRO A 790 40.04 -23.09 -34.53
CA PRO A 790 39.37 -23.97 -35.49
C PRO A 790 38.09 -24.61 -34.94
N GLN A 791 37.10 -24.88 -35.81
CA GLN A 791 35.84 -25.51 -35.41
C GLN A 791 36.03 -26.85 -34.69
N ARG A 792 36.99 -27.67 -35.11
CA ARG A 792 37.30 -28.96 -34.46
C ARG A 792 37.62 -28.84 -32.97
N VAL A 793 38.13 -27.67 -32.53
CA VAL A 793 38.42 -27.40 -31.11
C VAL A 793 37.10 -27.19 -30.37
N TRP A 794 36.17 -26.42 -30.92
CA TRP A 794 34.84 -26.28 -30.33
C TRP A 794 34.09 -27.62 -30.26
N ASP A 795 34.21 -28.47 -31.29
CA ASP A 795 33.58 -29.78 -31.29
C ASP A 795 34.18 -30.72 -30.22
N SER A 796 35.51 -30.74 -30.05
CA SER A 796 36.17 -31.61 -29.07
C SER A 796 36.09 -31.09 -27.62
N TRP A 797 36.12 -29.77 -27.43
CA TRP A 797 36.14 -29.15 -26.10
C TRP A 797 34.76 -28.74 -25.57
N ALA A 798 33.69 -28.92 -26.35
CA ALA A 798 32.34 -28.52 -25.94
C ALA A 798 31.90 -29.16 -24.62
N GLU A 799 32.09 -30.48 -24.47
CA GLU A 799 31.76 -31.20 -23.24
C GLU A 799 32.54 -30.64 -22.05
N THR A 800 33.85 -30.48 -22.19
CA THR A 800 34.74 -29.93 -21.17
C THR A 800 34.31 -28.54 -20.73
N ILE A 801 34.01 -27.64 -21.68
CA ILE A 801 33.53 -26.29 -21.37
C ILE A 801 32.22 -26.35 -20.59
N VAL A 802 31.30 -27.26 -20.94
CA VAL A 802 30.05 -27.46 -20.20
C VAL A 802 30.32 -27.97 -18.79
N VAL A 803 31.15 -29.01 -18.61
CA VAL A 803 31.33 -29.63 -17.28
C VAL A 803 32.31 -28.89 -16.36
N THR A 804 33.16 -27.99 -16.86
CA THR A 804 34.08 -27.22 -16.02
C THR A 804 33.32 -26.29 -15.06
N PRO A 805 33.51 -26.41 -13.74
CA PRO A 805 32.84 -25.57 -12.74
C PRO A 805 33.35 -24.11 -12.79
N ALA A 806 32.43 -23.16 -12.57
CA ALA A 806 32.72 -21.73 -12.51
C ALA A 806 32.74 -21.25 -11.04
N PHE A 807 33.83 -21.54 -10.32
CA PHE A 807 33.99 -21.13 -8.92
C PHE A 807 34.09 -19.61 -8.75
N MET A 808 33.86 -19.11 -7.53
CA MET A 808 34.06 -17.70 -7.14
C MET A 808 33.30 -16.68 -8.02
N ASN A 809 32.05 -17.00 -8.37
CA ASN A 809 31.15 -16.16 -9.16
C ASN A 809 31.60 -15.91 -10.62
N GLU A 810 32.43 -16.79 -11.20
CA GLU A 810 32.92 -16.70 -12.59
C GLU A 810 31.87 -17.14 -13.64
N GLU A 811 30.61 -17.33 -13.24
CA GLU A 811 29.50 -17.72 -14.14
C GLU A 811 29.34 -16.75 -15.32
N GLN A 812 29.60 -15.46 -15.11
CA GLN A 812 29.53 -14.45 -16.16
C GLN A 812 30.58 -14.67 -17.25
N LYS A 813 31.80 -15.07 -16.90
CA LYS A 813 32.86 -15.35 -17.89
C LYS A 813 32.52 -16.58 -18.70
N LYS A 814 31.94 -17.61 -18.07
CA LYS A 814 31.42 -18.80 -18.77
C LYS A 814 30.28 -18.43 -19.74
N ARG A 815 29.32 -17.60 -19.33
CA ARG A 815 28.26 -17.04 -20.21
C ARG A 815 28.84 -16.30 -21.41
N ARG A 816 29.82 -15.42 -21.18
CA ARG A 816 30.48 -14.66 -22.25
C ARG A 816 31.22 -15.58 -23.21
N LEU A 817 31.93 -16.60 -22.73
CA LEU A 817 32.56 -17.59 -23.60
C LEU A 817 31.55 -18.28 -24.52
N GLY A 818 30.42 -18.74 -23.97
CA GLY A 818 29.34 -19.31 -24.76
C GLY A 818 28.79 -18.34 -25.80
N ALA A 819 28.55 -17.09 -25.43
CA ALA A 819 28.08 -16.04 -26.33
C ALA A 819 29.13 -15.65 -27.40
N SER A 820 30.42 -15.70 -27.10
CA SER A 820 31.50 -15.34 -28.03
C SER A 820 31.88 -16.48 -28.98
N ALA A 821 31.39 -17.70 -28.75
CA ALA A 821 31.62 -18.82 -29.65
C ALA A 821 30.99 -18.59 -31.05
N PRO A 822 31.63 -19.05 -32.14
CA PRO A 822 31.06 -18.98 -33.48
C PRO A 822 29.77 -19.82 -33.61
N PRO A 823 28.89 -19.58 -34.61
CA PRO A 823 27.58 -20.25 -34.69
C PRO A 823 27.63 -21.78 -34.58
N ARG A 824 28.58 -22.44 -35.26
CA ARG A 824 28.79 -23.88 -35.15
C ARG A 824 29.36 -24.32 -33.79
N GLY A 825 30.21 -23.48 -33.18
CA GLY A 825 30.69 -23.70 -31.82
C GLY A 825 29.59 -23.59 -30.76
N ARG A 826 28.68 -22.61 -30.89
CA ARG A 826 27.47 -22.52 -30.05
C ARG A 826 26.60 -23.77 -30.20
N ALA A 827 26.38 -24.26 -31.42
CA ALA A 827 25.62 -25.48 -31.64
C ALA A 827 26.27 -26.72 -30.98
N ALA A 828 27.61 -26.82 -31.02
CA ALA A 828 28.35 -27.87 -30.31
C ALA A 828 28.19 -27.76 -28.79
N LEU A 829 28.29 -26.54 -28.23
CA LEU A 829 28.06 -26.29 -26.80
C LEU A 829 26.63 -26.61 -26.38
N SER A 830 25.62 -26.21 -27.14
CA SER A 830 24.21 -26.53 -26.86
C SER A 830 23.91 -28.03 -26.99
N ALA A 831 24.56 -28.73 -27.92
CA ALA A 831 24.45 -30.19 -28.04
C ALA A 831 25.07 -30.90 -26.83
N ALA A 832 26.30 -30.50 -26.45
CA ALA A 832 26.99 -31.02 -25.28
C ALA A 832 26.22 -30.73 -23.98
N LEU A 833 25.63 -29.54 -23.84
CA LEU A 833 24.79 -29.19 -22.70
C LEU A 833 23.55 -30.08 -22.61
N ARG A 834 22.82 -30.28 -23.71
CA ARG A 834 21.65 -31.17 -23.72
C ARG A 834 22.01 -32.60 -23.32
N ASP A 835 23.16 -33.09 -23.77
CA ASP A 835 23.62 -34.42 -23.39
C ASP A 835 24.06 -34.49 -21.91
N HIS A 836 24.74 -33.46 -21.42
CA HIS A 836 25.07 -33.33 -20.00
C HIS A 836 23.83 -33.28 -19.12
N VAL A 837 22.81 -32.49 -19.48
CA VAL A 837 21.54 -32.42 -18.74
C VAL A 837 20.83 -33.77 -18.75
N ARG A 838 20.91 -34.53 -19.85
CA ARG A 838 20.31 -35.87 -19.96
C ARG A 838 21.00 -36.91 -19.07
N THR A 839 22.33 -36.85 -18.96
CA THR A 839 23.15 -37.92 -18.39
C THR A 839 23.70 -37.65 -17.00
N ALA A 840 23.87 -36.38 -16.61
CA ALA A 840 24.46 -36.05 -15.33
C ALA A 840 23.54 -36.48 -14.17
N PRO A 841 24.08 -36.92 -13.03
CA PRO A 841 23.25 -37.24 -11.86
C PRO A 841 22.84 -36.01 -11.06
N THR A 842 23.34 -34.82 -11.41
CA THR A 842 23.22 -33.59 -10.62
C THR A 842 21.87 -32.89 -10.82
N VAL A 843 21.49 -32.07 -9.85
CA VAL A 843 20.30 -31.19 -9.88
C VAL A 843 20.64 -29.75 -10.24
N ALA A 844 21.89 -29.45 -10.63
CA ALA A 844 22.37 -28.08 -10.83
C ALA A 844 22.06 -27.50 -12.23
N PHE A 845 21.43 -28.26 -13.13
CA PHE A 845 21.13 -27.81 -14.49
C PHE A 845 20.19 -26.59 -14.59
N PRO A 846 19.23 -26.33 -13.68
CA PRO A 846 18.41 -25.12 -13.73
C PRO A 846 19.24 -23.83 -13.66
N HIS A 847 20.39 -23.86 -12.98
CA HIS A 847 21.26 -22.71 -12.79
C HIS A 847 22.54 -22.77 -13.62
N HIS A 848 22.62 -23.67 -14.60
CA HIS A 848 23.85 -23.84 -15.36
C HIS A 848 24.14 -22.58 -16.21
N PRO A 849 25.36 -21.99 -16.17
CA PRO A 849 25.62 -20.70 -16.83
C PRO A 849 25.45 -20.69 -18.35
N LEU A 850 25.52 -21.86 -19.01
CA LEU A 850 25.29 -21.98 -20.45
C LEU A 850 23.86 -22.42 -20.81
N ALA A 851 22.98 -22.63 -19.84
CA ALA A 851 21.60 -23.01 -20.10
C ALA A 851 20.86 -21.86 -20.75
N ASP A 852 20.30 -22.15 -21.93
CA ASP A 852 19.40 -21.26 -22.65
C ASP A 852 18.07 -22.00 -22.82
N PHE A 853 17.15 -21.76 -21.89
CA PHE A 853 15.83 -22.37 -21.90
C PHE A 853 14.88 -21.76 -22.94
N THR A 854 15.38 -20.89 -23.82
CA THR A 854 14.67 -20.54 -25.06
C THR A 854 14.84 -21.61 -26.16
N ASP A 855 15.82 -22.53 -26.03
CA ASP A 855 15.99 -23.67 -26.94
C ASP A 855 14.92 -24.76 -26.69
N PRO A 856 13.98 -25.00 -27.63
CA PRO A 856 12.95 -26.02 -27.47
C PRO A 856 13.53 -27.42 -27.27
N LEU A 857 14.70 -27.71 -27.87
CA LEU A 857 15.31 -29.04 -27.77
C LEU A 857 15.92 -29.28 -26.39
N LEU A 858 16.29 -28.24 -25.65
CA LEU A 858 16.71 -28.36 -24.26
C LEU A 858 15.50 -28.57 -23.35
N LEU A 859 14.41 -27.81 -23.57
CA LEU A 859 13.15 -27.99 -22.87
C LEU A 859 12.55 -29.38 -23.09
N ASP A 860 12.65 -29.95 -24.29
CA ASP A 860 12.21 -31.32 -24.57
C ASP A 860 12.98 -32.36 -23.73
N VAL A 861 14.28 -32.13 -23.53
CA VAL A 861 15.11 -33.00 -22.66
C VAL A 861 14.67 -32.86 -21.20
N VAL A 862 14.44 -31.63 -20.72
CA VAL A 862 13.96 -31.38 -19.36
C VAL A 862 12.56 -31.98 -19.14
N ALA A 863 11.65 -31.83 -20.09
CA ALA A 863 10.31 -32.43 -20.06
C ALA A 863 10.37 -33.96 -20.04
N ALA A 864 11.27 -34.57 -20.83
CA ALA A 864 11.50 -36.00 -20.79
C ALA A 864 12.01 -36.48 -19.42
N ILE A 865 12.91 -35.71 -18.78
CA ILE A 865 13.40 -36.02 -17.43
C ILE A 865 12.26 -35.92 -16.41
N ALA A 866 11.44 -34.87 -16.44
CA ALA A 866 10.30 -34.69 -15.54
C ALA A 866 9.31 -35.88 -15.61
N ARG A 867 9.08 -36.41 -16.81
CA ARG A 867 8.12 -37.49 -17.08
C ARG A 867 8.65 -38.90 -16.82
N ASP A 868 9.96 -39.11 -16.87
CA ASP A 868 10.54 -40.47 -16.76
C ASP A 868 10.58 -40.96 -15.30
N PRO A 869 9.81 -41.99 -14.92
CA PRO A 869 9.79 -42.51 -13.54
C PRO A 869 11.09 -43.19 -13.12
N ARG A 870 12.03 -43.44 -14.05
CA ARG A 870 13.35 -44.00 -13.74
C ARG A 870 14.34 -42.95 -13.25
N GLN A 871 14.05 -41.67 -13.45
CA GLN A 871 14.91 -40.58 -12.99
C GLN A 871 14.74 -40.36 -11.48
N PRO A 872 15.81 -39.98 -10.76
CA PRO A 872 15.71 -39.61 -9.35
C PRO A 872 14.69 -38.48 -9.12
N LEU A 873 13.89 -38.57 -8.04
CA LEU A 873 12.85 -37.57 -7.72
C LEU A 873 13.39 -36.14 -7.71
N ALA A 874 14.52 -35.89 -7.06
CA ALA A 874 15.13 -34.56 -7.00
C ALA A 874 15.46 -33.97 -8.39
N ARG A 875 15.79 -34.81 -9.39
CA ARG A 875 16.00 -34.35 -10.78
C ARG A 875 14.69 -34.07 -11.50
N ARG A 876 13.65 -34.87 -11.24
CA ARG A 876 12.31 -34.62 -11.76
C ARG A 876 11.76 -33.31 -11.19
N ASP A 877 11.94 -33.07 -9.89
CA ASP A 877 11.52 -31.84 -9.22
C ASP A 877 12.25 -30.60 -9.78
N ALA A 878 13.58 -30.64 -9.91
CA ALA A 878 14.36 -29.58 -10.57
C ALA A 878 13.95 -29.35 -12.03
N SER A 879 13.44 -30.38 -12.71
CA SER A 879 12.92 -30.25 -14.08
C SER A 879 11.58 -29.51 -14.11
N PHE A 880 10.71 -29.74 -13.14
CA PHE A 880 9.47 -28.98 -12.99
C PHE A 880 9.72 -27.50 -12.69
N GLU A 881 10.71 -27.17 -11.85
CA GLU A 881 11.12 -25.77 -11.59
C GLU A 881 11.40 -25.01 -12.91
N VAL A 882 12.25 -25.59 -13.77
CA VAL A 882 12.59 -25.02 -15.08
C VAL A 882 11.38 -24.93 -16.01
N LEU A 883 10.56 -25.99 -16.08
CA LEU A 883 9.42 -26.02 -16.99
C LEU A 883 8.33 -25.03 -16.56
N VAL A 884 8.10 -24.84 -15.26
CA VAL A 884 7.14 -23.85 -14.76
C VAL A 884 7.55 -22.44 -15.19
N GLU A 885 8.84 -22.11 -15.13
CA GLU A 885 9.35 -20.79 -15.52
C GLU A 885 9.36 -20.58 -17.04
N HIS A 886 9.82 -21.56 -17.82
CA HIS A 886 10.13 -21.38 -19.24
C HIS A 886 9.12 -22.03 -20.21
N ALA A 887 8.30 -22.97 -19.75
CA ALA A 887 7.35 -23.72 -20.57
C ALA A 887 6.10 -24.17 -19.78
N PRO A 888 5.29 -23.23 -19.22
CA PRO A 888 4.25 -23.54 -18.24
C PRO A 888 3.17 -24.50 -18.74
N SER A 889 2.83 -24.47 -20.05
CA SER A 889 1.89 -25.43 -20.64
C SER A 889 2.44 -26.87 -20.63
N VAL A 890 3.72 -27.03 -20.95
CA VAL A 890 4.42 -28.33 -20.92
C VAL A 890 4.58 -28.81 -19.48
N ALA A 891 4.86 -27.92 -18.54
CA ALA A 891 4.89 -28.23 -17.11
C ALA A 891 3.56 -28.81 -16.64
N LEU A 892 2.45 -28.15 -16.99
CA LEU A 892 1.09 -28.55 -16.60
C LEU A 892 0.70 -29.91 -17.18
N ASP A 893 1.00 -30.16 -18.46
CA ASP A 893 0.71 -31.46 -19.08
C ASP A 893 1.52 -32.60 -18.46
N ASN A 894 2.81 -32.37 -18.17
CA ASN A 894 3.63 -33.37 -17.47
C ASN A 894 3.15 -33.58 -16.04
N ALA A 895 2.79 -32.53 -15.31
CA ALA A 895 2.29 -32.63 -13.95
C ALA A 895 0.97 -33.42 -13.89
N ARG A 896 0.03 -33.18 -14.82
CA ARG A 896 -1.20 -33.96 -14.95
C ARG A 896 -0.94 -35.44 -15.23
N ALA A 897 0.10 -35.75 -16.00
CA ALA A 897 0.47 -37.13 -16.33
C ALA A 897 1.12 -37.87 -15.15
N THR A 898 1.87 -37.17 -14.29
CA THR A 898 2.66 -37.78 -13.22
C THR A 898 2.00 -37.71 -11.84
N ARG A 899 0.96 -36.89 -11.64
CA ARG A 899 0.30 -36.68 -10.34
C ARG A 899 -0.30 -37.94 -9.69
N ALA A 900 -0.58 -38.98 -10.48
CA ALA A 900 -1.16 -40.23 -10.00
C ALA A 900 -0.10 -41.31 -9.66
N GLU A 901 1.19 -40.98 -9.77
CA GLU A 901 2.29 -41.87 -9.40
C GLU A 901 2.46 -41.97 -7.87
N GLU A 902 3.02 -43.08 -7.38
CA GLU A 902 3.35 -43.30 -5.97
C GLU A 902 4.84 -43.62 -5.79
N PRO A 903 5.67 -42.71 -5.23
CA PRO A 903 5.36 -41.32 -4.89
C PRO A 903 5.35 -40.41 -6.12
N ALA A 904 4.42 -39.45 -6.16
CA ALA A 904 4.42 -38.39 -7.17
C ALA A 904 5.58 -37.40 -6.93
N PRO A 905 6.18 -36.83 -8.00
CA PRO A 905 7.17 -35.76 -7.84
C PRO A 905 6.55 -34.54 -7.14
N ALA A 906 7.23 -34.00 -6.13
CA ALA A 906 6.76 -32.81 -5.42
C ALA A 906 6.62 -31.62 -6.37
N GLY A 907 7.56 -31.47 -7.31
CA GLY A 907 7.53 -30.43 -8.34
C GLY A 907 6.32 -30.52 -9.28
N ALA A 908 5.74 -31.71 -9.47
CA ALA A 908 4.50 -31.87 -10.24
C ALA A 908 3.29 -31.28 -9.49
N ILE A 909 3.22 -31.51 -8.17
CA ILE A 909 2.15 -30.98 -7.33
C ILE A 909 2.30 -29.46 -7.17
N GLU A 910 3.53 -28.98 -6.99
CA GLU A 910 3.86 -27.55 -6.95
C GLU A 910 3.53 -26.83 -8.27
N ALA A 911 3.81 -27.45 -9.42
CA ALA A 911 3.41 -26.93 -10.73
C ALA A 911 1.88 -26.81 -10.85
N LEU A 912 1.12 -27.80 -10.37
CA LEU A 912 -0.35 -27.71 -10.32
C LEU A 912 -0.82 -26.61 -9.37
N ALA A 913 -0.23 -26.50 -8.18
CA ALA A 913 -0.56 -25.45 -7.21
C ALA A 913 -0.36 -24.04 -7.79
N LYS A 914 0.69 -23.84 -8.59
CA LYS A 914 1.05 -22.53 -9.17
C LYS A 914 0.32 -22.17 -10.45
N LEU A 915 0.09 -23.16 -11.34
CA LEU A 915 -0.43 -22.95 -12.69
C LEU A 915 -1.91 -23.33 -12.85
N ALA A 916 -2.44 -24.22 -12.00
CA ALA A 916 -3.82 -24.67 -12.04
C ALA A 916 -4.36 -25.00 -10.63
N PRO A 917 -4.33 -24.05 -9.68
CA PRO A 917 -4.67 -24.31 -8.27
C PRO A 917 -6.08 -24.87 -8.08
N GLU A 918 -7.06 -24.45 -8.90
CA GLU A 918 -8.42 -24.98 -8.85
C GLU A 918 -8.48 -26.49 -9.12
N GLU A 919 -7.70 -26.99 -10.08
CA GLU A 919 -7.64 -28.42 -10.40
C GLU A 919 -7.04 -29.23 -9.24
N LEU A 920 -6.05 -28.66 -8.53
CA LEU A 920 -5.43 -29.29 -7.37
C LEU A 920 -6.41 -29.32 -6.18
N LEU A 921 -7.11 -28.22 -5.93
CA LEU A 921 -7.96 -28.04 -4.75
C LEU A 921 -9.31 -28.76 -4.88
N THR A 922 -9.90 -28.85 -6.07
CA THR A 922 -11.21 -29.49 -6.30
C THR A 922 -11.40 -30.82 -5.55
N PRO A 923 -10.48 -31.82 -5.62
CA PRO A 923 -10.63 -33.07 -4.88
C PRO A 923 -10.55 -32.88 -3.34
N TRP A 924 -9.72 -31.96 -2.85
CA TRP A 924 -9.57 -31.67 -1.42
C TRP A 924 -10.83 -31.03 -0.85
N LEU A 925 -11.40 -30.06 -1.58
CA LEU A 925 -12.62 -29.38 -1.22
C LEU A 925 -13.82 -30.32 -1.25
N ALA A 926 -13.92 -31.21 -2.25
CA ALA A 926 -14.97 -32.22 -2.33
C ALA A 926 -14.91 -33.25 -1.19
N ALA A 927 -13.71 -33.58 -0.71
CA ALA A 927 -13.50 -34.48 0.43
C ALA A 927 -13.62 -33.78 1.79
N GLY A 928 -13.57 -32.44 1.83
CA GLY A 928 -13.52 -31.66 3.07
C GLY A 928 -12.23 -31.88 3.86
N GLN A 929 -11.11 -32.20 3.19
CA GLN A 929 -9.83 -32.55 3.81
C GLN A 929 -8.67 -31.85 3.10
N LEU A 930 -7.74 -31.27 3.85
CA LEU A 930 -6.51 -30.68 3.30
C LEU A 930 -5.56 -31.77 2.81
N GLY A 931 -4.87 -31.52 1.69
CA GLY A 931 -3.70 -32.28 1.31
C GLY A 931 -2.44 -31.91 2.10
N PRO A 932 -1.26 -32.41 1.67
CA PRO A 932 0.02 -32.13 2.34
C PRO A 932 0.34 -30.62 2.36
N LEU A 933 0.82 -30.13 3.51
CA LEU A 933 1.04 -28.70 3.73
C LEU A 933 2.20 -28.15 2.90
N GLU A 934 3.20 -28.97 2.55
CA GLU A 934 4.36 -28.52 1.78
C GLU A 934 4.00 -27.90 0.41
N HIS A 935 2.87 -28.30 -0.18
CA HIS A 935 2.42 -27.83 -1.50
C HIS A 935 1.65 -26.52 -1.45
N LEU A 936 1.22 -26.07 -0.26
CA LEU A 936 0.39 -24.88 -0.11
C LEU A 936 1.14 -23.59 -0.43
N ARG A 937 2.47 -23.58 -0.28
CA ARG A 937 3.31 -22.39 -0.49
C ARG A 937 3.23 -21.81 -1.90
N GLU A 938 2.92 -22.64 -2.89
CA GLU A 938 2.87 -22.25 -4.31
C GLU A 938 1.48 -21.76 -4.76
N ILE A 939 0.45 -21.86 -3.89
CA ILE A 939 -0.90 -21.42 -4.21
C ILE A 939 -0.96 -19.91 -4.15
N ASP A 940 -1.30 -19.27 -5.26
CA ASP A 940 -1.65 -17.85 -5.32
C ASP A 940 -3.16 -17.67 -5.08
N PRO A 941 -3.58 -17.06 -3.93
CA PRO A 941 -4.99 -16.78 -3.64
C PRO A 941 -5.72 -15.98 -4.73
N ILE A 942 -5.00 -15.18 -5.53
CA ILE A 942 -5.60 -14.34 -6.57
C ILE A 942 -6.17 -15.18 -7.71
N GLN A 943 -5.62 -16.37 -7.95
CA GLN A 943 -6.09 -17.27 -9.02
C GLN A 943 -7.31 -18.12 -8.62
N LEU A 944 -7.68 -18.12 -7.34
CA LEU A 944 -8.82 -18.89 -6.84
C LEU A 944 -10.14 -18.16 -7.11
N SER A 945 -11.19 -18.92 -7.41
CA SER A 945 -12.58 -18.50 -7.34
C SER A 945 -12.97 -18.16 -5.91
N ASP A 946 -13.99 -17.33 -5.73
CA ASP A 946 -14.50 -16.94 -4.40
C ASP A 946 -14.95 -18.16 -3.58
N SER A 947 -15.56 -19.16 -4.24
CA SER A 947 -15.95 -20.42 -3.59
C SER A 947 -14.75 -21.22 -3.08
N SER A 948 -13.72 -21.39 -3.91
CA SER A 948 -12.52 -22.15 -3.52
C SER A 948 -11.70 -21.42 -2.47
N LEU A 949 -11.61 -20.09 -2.58
CA LEU A 949 -10.96 -19.23 -1.61
C LEU A 949 -11.61 -19.34 -0.22
N ALA A 950 -12.94 -19.27 -0.15
CA ALA A 950 -13.67 -19.41 1.11
C ALA A 950 -13.59 -20.82 1.70
N ALA A 951 -13.71 -21.86 0.86
CA ALA A 951 -13.65 -23.24 1.29
C ALA A 951 -12.26 -23.64 1.80
N LEU A 952 -11.20 -23.24 1.10
CA LEU A 952 -9.82 -23.47 1.54
C LEU A 952 -9.49 -22.71 2.83
N SER A 953 -9.95 -21.46 2.95
CA SER A 953 -9.80 -20.67 4.18
C SER A 953 -10.43 -21.35 5.38
N ARG A 954 -11.63 -21.93 5.23
CA ARG A 954 -12.31 -22.69 6.28
C ARG A 954 -11.48 -23.90 6.71
N LEU A 955 -11.02 -24.72 5.76
CA LEU A 955 -10.23 -25.91 6.05
C LEU A 955 -8.91 -25.58 6.76
N LEU A 956 -8.23 -24.51 6.34
CA LEU A 956 -6.99 -24.07 6.99
C LEU A 956 -7.22 -23.53 8.40
N LEU A 957 -8.29 -22.75 8.63
CA LEU A 957 -8.65 -22.30 9.97
C LEU A 957 -9.04 -23.45 10.90
N ASP A 958 -9.73 -24.48 10.38
CA ASP A 958 -10.07 -25.68 11.15
C ASP A 958 -8.82 -26.47 11.57
N ARG A 959 -7.83 -26.57 10.67
CA ARG A 959 -6.60 -27.35 10.92
C ARG A 959 -5.56 -26.59 11.73
N LEU A 960 -5.47 -25.28 11.51
CA LEU A 960 -4.49 -24.35 12.06
C LEU A 960 -5.27 -23.09 12.55
N PRO A 961 -5.87 -23.12 13.75
CA PRO A 961 -6.49 -21.93 14.36
C PRO A 961 -5.40 -20.95 14.83
N PHE A 962 -5.73 -19.66 15.00
CA PHE A 962 -4.76 -18.64 15.42
C PHE A 962 -4.24 -18.89 16.84
N ALA A 963 -5.08 -19.44 17.72
CA ALA A 963 -4.70 -19.85 19.08
C ALA A 963 -3.62 -20.95 19.15
N GLY A 964 -3.35 -21.64 18.04
CA GLY A 964 -2.28 -22.63 17.94
C GLY A 964 -0.97 -22.08 17.38
N ASP A 965 -0.89 -20.78 17.10
CA ASP A 965 0.31 -20.17 16.54
C ASP A 965 1.39 -19.97 17.61
N PRO A 966 2.68 -20.20 17.29
CA PRO A 966 3.76 -20.04 18.25
C PRO A 966 3.96 -18.56 18.62
N GLU A 967 4.12 -18.27 19.91
CA GLU A 967 4.33 -16.90 20.45
C GLU A 967 5.60 -16.20 19.91
N ARG A 968 6.52 -16.93 19.29
CA ARG A 968 7.78 -16.40 18.74
C ARG A 968 7.72 -16.36 17.22
N ALA A 969 8.10 -15.22 16.65
CA ALA A 969 8.19 -14.89 15.22
C ALA A 969 9.21 -15.73 14.42
N ASP A 970 9.49 -16.97 14.83
CA ASP A 970 10.34 -17.92 14.11
C ASP A 970 9.78 -18.28 12.73
N ASP A 971 8.50 -17.98 12.46
CA ASP A 971 7.89 -18.15 11.14
C ASP A 971 8.57 -17.28 10.07
N PHE A 972 9.19 -16.15 10.42
CA PHE A 972 10.00 -15.35 9.48
C PHE A 972 11.41 -15.92 9.27
N ALA A 973 11.94 -16.68 10.22
CA ALA A 973 13.31 -17.22 10.17
C ALA A 973 13.38 -18.66 9.64
N ARG A 974 12.28 -19.42 9.70
CA ARG A 974 12.19 -20.82 9.24
C ARG A 974 10.98 -21.04 8.33
N SER A 975 11.24 -21.50 7.10
CA SER A 975 10.22 -22.02 6.18
C SER A 975 9.97 -23.49 6.50
N THR A 976 8.86 -23.78 7.18
CA THR A 976 8.33 -25.13 7.45
C THR A 976 6.97 -25.25 6.77
N PRO A 977 6.50 -26.45 6.42
CA PRO A 977 5.16 -26.62 5.84
C PRO A 977 4.05 -25.96 6.68
N GLU A 978 4.12 -26.06 8.00
CA GLU A 978 3.17 -25.41 8.91
C GLU A 978 3.27 -23.88 8.89
N SER A 979 4.49 -23.31 8.85
CA SER A 979 4.65 -21.85 8.78
C SER A 979 4.21 -21.27 7.43
N GLU A 980 4.42 -21.99 6.33
CA GLU A 980 3.86 -21.62 5.01
C GLU A 980 2.33 -21.72 5.00
N ALA A 981 1.75 -22.76 5.59
CA ALA A 981 0.30 -22.92 5.67
C ALA A 981 -0.36 -21.79 6.50
N ARG A 982 0.26 -21.35 7.61
CA ARG A 982 -0.20 -20.19 8.39
C ARG A 982 -0.13 -18.88 7.59
N ARG A 983 0.95 -18.68 6.82
CA ARG A 983 1.07 -17.54 5.89
C ARG A 983 -0.03 -17.56 4.84
N LEU A 984 -0.26 -18.71 4.19
CA LEU A 984 -1.32 -18.85 3.21
C LEU A 984 -2.69 -18.58 3.85
N ARG A 985 -2.99 -19.13 5.04
CA ARG A 985 -4.24 -18.86 5.78
C ARG A 985 -4.50 -17.36 5.90
N MET A 986 -3.50 -16.58 6.35
CA MET A 986 -3.64 -15.12 6.42
C MET A 986 -3.80 -14.47 5.04
N ASN A 987 -3.01 -14.89 4.04
CA ASN A 987 -3.10 -14.35 2.67
C ASN A 987 -4.47 -14.61 2.03
N LEU A 988 -5.09 -15.78 2.28
CA LEU A 988 -6.43 -16.10 1.79
C LEU A 988 -7.47 -15.16 2.42
N LEU A 989 -7.46 -14.99 3.74
CA LEU A 989 -8.38 -14.09 4.46
C LEU A 989 -8.19 -12.63 4.03
N GLN A 990 -6.95 -12.17 3.84
CA GLN A 990 -6.65 -10.84 3.30
C GLN A 990 -7.12 -10.68 1.85
N THR A 991 -7.04 -11.73 1.05
CA THR A 991 -7.55 -11.72 -0.33
C THR A 991 -9.07 -11.66 -0.36
N MET A 992 -9.75 -12.38 0.53
CA MET A 992 -11.20 -12.27 0.73
C MET A 992 -11.60 -10.83 1.11
N ALA A 993 -10.83 -10.18 1.99
CA ALA A 993 -11.07 -8.79 2.38
C ALA A 993 -10.91 -7.81 1.21
N ARG A 994 -9.82 -7.93 0.44
CA ARG A 994 -9.57 -7.09 -0.75
C ARG A 994 -10.64 -7.27 -1.84
N ARG A 995 -11.22 -8.46 -1.96
CA ARG A 995 -12.33 -8.76 -2.88
C ARG A 995 -13.71 -8.31 -2.36
N GLY A 996 -13.80 -7.79 -1.14
CA GLY A 996 -15.08 -7.39 -0.55
C GLY A 996 -15.97 -8.56 -0.16
N MET A 997 -15.41 -9.74 0.13
CA MET A 997 -16.18 -10.95 0.50
C MET A 997 -16.66 -10.92 1.97
N ALA A 998 -17.35 -9.84 2.36
CA ALA A 998 -17.75 -9.59 3.74
C ALA A 998 -18.65 -10.68 4.31
N SER A 999 -19.63 -11.15 3.53
CA SER A 999 -20.54 -12.22 3.93
C SER A 999 -19.84 -13.56 4.20
N HIS A 1000 -18.80 -13.88 3.43
CA HIS A 1000 -17.98 -15.08 3.63
C HIS A 1000 -17.13 -14.97 4.89
N LEU A 1001 -16.47 -13.84 5.12
CA LEU A 1001 -15.70 -13.60 6.34
C LEU A 1001 -16.60 -13.61 7.59
N ALA A 1002 -17.78 -13.00 7.53
CA ALA A 1002 -18.76 -13.04 8.60
C ALA A 1002 -19.22 -14.48 8.92
N SER A 1003 -19.38 -15.31 7.87
CA SER A 1003 -19.69 -16.74 8.03
C SER A 1003 -18.53 -17.52 8.65
N LEU A 1004 -17.28 -17.26 8.22
CA LEU A 1004 -16.08 -17.90 8.80
C LEU A 1004 -15.88 -17.55 10.27
N ARG A 1005 -16.23 -16.33 10.67
CA ARG A 1005 -16.15 -15.83 12.05
C ARG A 1005 -17.09 -16.55 13.02
N THR A 1006 -18.23 -17.02 12.53
CA THR A 1006 -19.30 -17.57 13.38
C THR A 1006 -18.84 -18.87 14.05
N GLU A 1007 -19.13 -19.04 15.34
CA GLU A 1007 -18.77 -20.23 16.15
C GLU A 1007 -17.25 -20.50 16.29
N ARG A 1008 -16.39 -19.51 16.02
CA ARG A 1008 -14.93 -19.62 16.19
C ARG A 1008 -14.45 -19.20 17.59
N PRO A 1009 -13.23 -19.60 18.02
CA PRO A 1009 -12.56 -19.05 19.21
C PRO A 1009 -12.34 -17.54 19.12
N ALA A 1010 -12.17 -16.87 20.27
CA ALA A 1010 -12.05 -15.41 20.35
C ALA A 1010 -10.90 -14.83 19.51
N GLU A 1011 -9.74 -15.48 19.51
CA GLU A 1011 -8.56 -15.03 18.75
C GLU A 1011 -8.79 -15.08 17.23
N ASP A 1012 -9.43 -16.14 16.73
CA ASP A 1012 -9.83 -16.25 15.32
C ASP A 1012 -10.85 -15.16 14.97
N GLN A 1013 -11.83 -14.92 15.84
CA GLN A 1013 -12.82 -13.88 15.63
C GLN A 1013 -12.17 -12.50 15.52
N GLU A 1014 -11.18 -12.21 16.37
CA GLU A 1014 -10.46 -10.94 16.36
C GLU A 1014 -9.72 -10.70 15.05
N GLN A 1015 -8.95 -11.68 14.56
CA GLN A 1015 -8.24 -11.58 13.29
C GLN A 1015 -9.21 -11.40 12.10
N ILE A 1016 -10.33 -12.13 12.11
CA ILE A 1016 -11.34 -12.04 11.05
C ILE A 1016 -12.10 -10.72 11.11
N ASN A 1017 -12.34 -10.14 12.29
CA ASN A 1017 -13.07 -8.88 12.45
C ASN A 1017 -12.39 -7.70 11.73
N HIS A 1018 -11.07 -7.58 11.87
CA HIS A 1018 -10.31 -6.54 11.17
C HIS A 1018 -10.46 -6.66 9.64
N LEU A 1019 -10.31 -7.89 9.13
CA LEU A 1019 -10.45 -8.19 7.71
C LEU A 1019 -11.89 -8.02 7.20
N LEU A 1020 -12.88 -8.33 8.04
CA LEU A 1020 -14.30 -8.12 7.74
C LEU A 1020 -14.64 -6.64 7.58
N GLN A 1021 -14.06 -5.75 8.38
CA GLN A 1021 -14.25 -4.30 8.22
C GLN A 1021 -13.70 -3.80 6.90
N GLN A 1022 -12.48 -4.23 6.55
CA GLN A 1022 -11.87 -3.93 5.25
C GLN A 1022 -12.75 -4.46 4.11
N ALA A 1023 -13.25 -5.70 4.25
CA ALA A 1023 -14.15 -6.32 3.28
C ALA A 1023 -15.44 -5.52 3.09
N ARG A 1024 -16.09 -5.07 4.16
CA ARG A 1024 -17.32 -4.26 4.07
C ARG A 1024 -17.06 -2.93 3.35
N ALA A 1025 -15.94 -2.27 3.63
CA ALA A 1025 -15.58 -1.01 2.95
C ALA A 1025 -15.32 -1.24 1.45
N HIS A 1026 -14.60 -2.31 1.09
CA HIS A 1026 -14.36 -2.70 -0.30
C HIS A 1026 -15.65 -3.12 -1.02
N GLU A 1027 -16.53 -3.87 -0.36
CA GLU A 1027 -17.84 -4.26 -0.86
C GLU A 1027 -18.68 -3.03 -1.21
N ALA A 1028 -18.81 -2.07 -0.27
CA ALA A 1028 -19.54 -0.82 -0.49
C ALA A 1028 -18.99 -0.03 -1.69
N LEU A 1029 -17.66 0.07 -1.83
CA LEU A 1029 -17.02 0.75 -2.95
C LEU A 1029 -17.22 0.01 -4.29
N SER A 1030 -17.07 -1.31 -4.30
CA SER A 1030 -17.14 -2.13 -5.52
C SER A 1030 -18.56 -2.23 -6.10
N LEU A 1031 -19.57 -2.25 -5.23
CA LEU A 1031 -20.99 -2.29 -5.60
C LEU A 1031 -21.57 -0.91 -5.88
N TRP A 1032 -20.88 0.17 -5.48
CA TRP A 1032 -21.32 1.51 -5.80
C TRP A 1032 -21.32 1.74 -7.32
N ARG A 1033 -22.42 2.31 -7.80
CA ARG A 1033 -22.63 2.68 -9.22
C ARG A 1033 -23.25 4.07 -9.29
N PRO A 1034 -22.65 5.00 -10.05
CA PRO A 1034 -23.24 6.32 -10.27
C PRO A 1034 -24.63 6.22 -10.92
N LEU A 1035 -25.52 7.15 -10.59
CA LEU A 1035 -26.83 7.28 -11.22
C LEU A 1035 -26.73 8.05 -12.54
N THR A 1036 -27.71 7.92 -13.41
CA THR A 1036 -27.88 8.90 -14.51
C THR A 1036 -28.49 10.19 -13.96
N PRO A 1037 -28.22 11.37 -14.53
CA PRO A 1037 -28.85 12.62 -14.10
C PRO A 1037 -30.38 12.56 -14.00
N ASP A 1038 -31.07 11.96 -14.98
CA ASP A 1038 -32.54 11.83 -14.97
C ASP A 1038 -33.04 10.96 -13.80
N THR A 1039 -32.41 9.81 -13.58
CA THR A 1039 -32.72 8.92 -12.43
C THR A 1039 -32.51 9.63 -11.10
N MET A 1040 -31.44 10.41 -10.95
CA MET A 1040 -31.20 11.22 -9.76
C MET A 1040 -32.33 12.23 -9.55
N MET A 1041 -32.71 12.97 -10.59
CA MET A 1041 -33.80 13.95 -10.50
C MET A 1041 -35.13 13.29 -10.13
N ALA A 1042 -35.46 12.13 -10.72
CA ALA A 1042 -36.67 11.37 -10.40
C ALA A 1042 -36.70 10.92 -8.93
N LEU A 1043 -35.56 10.47 -8.40
CA LEU A 1043 -35.43 10.02 -7.01
C LEU A 1043 -35.62 11.14 -5.99
N VAL A 1044 -35.11 12.34 -6.31
CA VAL A 1044 -35.23 13.51 -5.42
C VAL A 1044 -36.60 14.20 -5.58
N ALA A 1045 -37.28 14.05 -6.72
CA ALA A 1045 -38.61 14.62 -6.96
C ALA A 1045 -39.74 13.86 -6.23
N ARG A 1046 -39.61 12.54 -6.03
CA ARG A 1046 -40.68 11.68 -5.52
C ARG A 1046 -40.34 11.07 -4.16
N GLY A 1047 -41.26 11.20 -3.20
CA GLY A 1047 -41.11 10.65 -1.84
C GLY A 1047 -41.06 9.12 -1.78
N ASP A 1048 -41.78 8.47 -2.69
CA ASP A 1048 -41.96 7.03 -2.82
C ASP A 1048 -40.93 6.36 -3.74
N ALA A 1049 -40.09 7.13 -4.43
CA ALA A 1049 -39.13 6.57 -5.38
C ALA A 1049 -38.10 5.64 -4.70
N ARG A 1050 -37.74 4.59 -5.42
CA ARG A 1050 -36.73 3.59 -5.04
C ARG A 1050 -35.83 3.33 -6.24
N VAL A 1051 -34.53 3.18 -6.00
CA VAL A 1051 -33.58 2.76 -7.02
C VAL A 1051 -33.47 1.24 -6.97
N ILE A 1052 -33.63 0.59 -8.11
CA ILE A 1052 -33.42 -0.85 -8.26
C ILE A 1052 -32.20 -1.02 -9.18
N ARG A 1053 -31.06 -1.45 -8.62
CA ARG A 1053 -29.81 -1.68 -9.38
C ARG A 1053 -29.64 -3.15 -9.79
N ASP A 1054 -30.10 -4.05 -8.95
CA ASP A 1054 -29.89 -5.50 -9.04
C ASP A 1054 -31.02 -6.26 -8.33
N SER A 1055 -30.87 -7.58 -8.18
CA SER A 1055 -31.82 -8.42 -7.45
C SER A 1055 -31.92 -8.08 -5.96
N ALA A 1056 -30.87 -7.54 -5.33
CA ALA A 1056 -30.88 -7.14 -3.91
C ALA A 1056 -31.70 -5.85 -3.68
N GLY A 1057 -31.59 -4.89 -4.60
CA GLY A 1057 -32.48 -3.73 -4.65
C GLY A 1057 -33.93 -4.14 -4.92
N LEU A 1058 -34.15 -5.09 -5.84
CA LEU A 1058 -35.49 -5.54 -6.18
C LEU A 1058 -36.17 -6.29 -5.02
N ILE A 1059 -35.48 -7.22 -4.36
CA ILE A 1059 -36.04 -7.97 -3.22
C ILE A 1059 -36.47 -7.03 -2.10
N THR A 1060 -35.69 -5.96 -1.86
CA THR A 1060 -35.99 -4.94 -0.86
C THR A 1060 -37.31 -4.22 -1.17
N VAL A 1061 -37.51 -3.79 -2.42
CA VAL A 1061 -38.75 -3.14 -2.86
C VAL A 1061 -39.93 -4.10 -2.76
N LEU A 1062 -39.74 -5.37 -3.14
CA LEU A 1062 -40.79 -6.39 -3.07
C LEU A 1062 -41.23 -6.65 -1.64
N LEU A 1063 -40.32 -6.76 -0.68
CA LEU A 1063 -40.64 -6.92 0.74
C LEU A 1063 -41.43 -5.72 1.29
N GLU A 1064 -41.04 -4.48 0.93
CA GLU A 1064 -41.83 -3.28 1.30
C GLU A 1064 -43.26 -3.35 0.76
N GLN A 1065 -43.45 -3.82 -0.48
CA GLN A 1065 -44.78 -3.98 -1.05
C GLN A 1065 -45.56 -5.11 -0.40
N LEU A 1066 -44.90 -6.22 -0.03
CA LEU A 1066 -45.53 -7.33 0.70
C LEU A 1066 -46.02 -6.87 2.08
N ASP A 1067 -45.27 -6.04 2.80
CA ASP A 1067 -45.72 -5.43 4.06
C ASP A 1067 -46.94 -4.54 3.86
N GLN A 1068 -46.96 -3.72 2.80
CA GLN A 1068 -48.14 -2.91 2.46
C GLN A 1068 -49.35 -3.76 2.08
N ILE A 1069 -49.12 -4.88 1.37
CA ILE A 1069 -50.16 -5.85 1.04
C ILE A 1069 -50.68 -6.52 2.32
N GLN A 1070 -49.80 -6.93 3.24
CA GLN A 1070 -50.18 -7.47 4.54
C GLN A 1070 -51.03 -6.49 5.34
N HIS A 1071 -50.66 -5.20 5.35
CA HIS A 1071 -51.46 -4.15 5.98
C HIS A 1071 -52.82 -3.98 5.31
N TYR A 1072 -52.89 -3.99 3.98
CA TYR A 1072 -54.15 -3.94 3.23
C TYR A 1072 -55.06 -5.14 3.53
N VAL A 1073 -54.50 -6.35 3.58
CA VAL A 1073 -55.23 -7.59 3.91
C VAL A 1073 -55.90 -7.47 5.28
N ARG A 1074 -55.17 -7.00 6.30
CA ARG A 1074 -55.66 -6.97 7.69
C ARG A 1074 -56.50 -5.74 8.02
N GLU A 1075 -56.05 -4.55 7.64
CA GLU A 1075 -56.63 -3.27 8.10
C GLU A 1075 -57.69 -2.72 7.14
N ARG A 1076 -57.69 -3.14 5.87
CA ARG A 1076 -58.63 -2.66 4.84
C ARG A 1076 -59.55 -3.75 4.30
N ALA A 1077 -59.75 -4.81 5.09
CA ALA A 1077 -60.58 -5.96 4.77
C ALA A 1077 -60.20 -6.69 3.46
N GLY A 1078 -58.95 -6.58 3.02
CA GLY A 1078 -58.45 -7.29 1.84
C GLY A 1078 -58.51 -8.82 1.95
N PHE A 1079 -58.55 -9.35 3.18
CA PHE A 1079 -58.75 -10.79 3.45
C PHE A 1079 -59.99 -11.36 2.76
N ARG A 1080 -61.05 -10.58 2.50
CA ARG A 1080 -62.28 -11.05 1.85
C ARG A 1080 -62.04 -11.63 0.45
N SER A 1081 -61.02 -11.15 -0.25
CA SER A 1081 -60.65 -11.64 -1.58
C SER A 1081 -59.87 -12.97 -1.53
N LEU A 1082 -59.39 -13.36 -0.34
CA LEU A 1082 -58.55 -14.53 -0.10
C LEU A 1082 -59.31 -15.72 0.49
N TRP A 1083 -60.61 -15.56 0.73
CA TRP A 1083 -61.47 -16.58 1.34
C TRP A 1083 -62.71 -16.86 0.50
N ASN A 1084 -63.17 -18.11 0.57
CA ASN A 1084 -64.47 -18.53 0.08
C ASN A 1084 -65.48 -18.42 1.23
N GLY A 1085 -66.19 -17.29 1.32
CA GLY A 1085 -67.09 -16.96 2.44
C GLY A 1085 -66.41 -16.14 3.55
N ASP A 1086 -67.19 -15.65 4.51
CA ASP A 1086 -66.66 -14.83 5.60
C ASP A 1086 -65.87 -15.69 6.61
N PRO A 1087 -64.58 -15.39 6.87
CA PRO A 1087 -63.75 -16.17 7.78
C PRO A 1087 -64.42 -16.39 9.14
N GLY A 1088 -64.44 -17.65 9.61
CA GLY A 1088 -65.12 -18.05 10.84
C GLY A 1088 -66.58 -18.50 10.66
N ALA A 1089 -67.19 -18.34 9.47
CA ALA A 1089 -68.50 -18.90 9.15
C ALA A 1089 -68.44 -20.41 8.88
N ASN A 1090 -69.58 -21.10 9.04
CA ASN A 1090 -69.73 -22.56 8.99
C ASN A 1090 -69.72 -23.12 7.54
N ALA A 1091 -68.70 -22.74 6.76
CA ALA A 1091 -68.36 -23.17 5.40
C ALA A 1091 -67.16 -22.38 4.84
N ALA A 1092 -66.66 -21.37 5.58
CA ALA A 1092 -65.60 -20.51 5.08
C ALA A 1092 -64.25 -21.23 5.07
N SER A 1093 -63.53 -21.12 3.95
CA SER A 1093 -62.18 -21.64 3.81
C SER A 1093 -61.28 -20.62 3.14
N PRO A 1094 -59.98 -20.62 3.42
CA PRO A 1094 -59.02 -19.94 2.55
C PRO A 1094 -59.15 -20.46 1.11
N LYS A 1095 -58.84 -19.60 0.14
CA LYS A 1095 -58.68 -20.02 -1.25
C LYS A 1095 -57.44 -20.90 -1.41
N MET A 1096 -57.30 -21.54 -2.57
CA MET A 1096 -56.17 -22.42 -2.84
C MET A 1096 -54.87 -21.63 -3.01
N GLU A 1097 -53.73 -22.30 -2.86
CA GLU A 1097 -52.38 -21.72 -3.00
C GLU A 1097 -52.24 -20.94 -4.33
N ASP A 1098 -52.75 -21.49 -5.43
CA ASP A 1098 -52.72 -20.85 -6.75
C ASP A 1098 -53.57 -19.57 -6.83
N ASP A 1099 -54.79 -19.59 -6.29
CA ASP A 1099 -55.69 -18.44 -6.30
C ASP A 1099 -55.12 -17.26 -5.48
N ILE A 1100 -54.46 -17.57 -4.36
CA ILE A 1100 -53.82 -16.57 -3.49
C ILE A 1100 -52.58 -16.01 -4.18
N SER A 1101 -51.79 -16.86 -4.85
CA SER A 1101 -50.63 -16.45 -5.66
C SER A 1101 -51.04 -15.55 -6.83
N ASP A 1102 -52.13 -15.86 -7.53
CA ASP A 1102 -52.69 -15.03 -8.61
C ASP A 1102 -53.11 -13.65 -8.08
N TRP A 1103 -53.83 -13.64 -6.96
CA TRP A 1103 -54.22 -12.39 -6.31
C TRP A 1103 -53.00 -11.58 -5.88
N LEU A 1104 -51.99 -12.23 -5.31
CA LEU A 1104 -50.77 -11.57 -4.85
C LEU A 1104 -49.98 -10.98 -6.03
N ALA A 1105 -49.84 -11.72 -7.12
CA ALA A 1105 -49.18 -11.24 -8.33
C ALA A 1105 -49.90 -10.00 -8.90
N GLN A 1106 -51.23 -10.03 -8.98
CA GLN A 1106 -52.02 -8.88 -9.41
C GLN A 1106 -51.85 -7.67 -8.47
N GLN A 1107 -51.78 -7.90 -7.15
CA GLN A 1107 -51.52 -6.83 -6.19
C GLN A 1107 -50.12 -6.21 -6.37
N LEU A 1108 -49.10 -7.02 -6.63
CA LEU A 1108 -47.74 -6.55 -6.90
C LEU A 1108 -47.68 -5.79 -8.23
N GLU A 1109 -48.32 -6.32 -9.29
CA GLU A 1109 -48.38 -5.69 -10.62
C GLU A 1109 -49.02 -4.29 -10.56
N LEU A 1110 -50.15 -4.15 -9.84
CA LEU A 1110 -50.82 -2.86 -9.64
C LEU A 1110 -49.95 -1.82 -8.93
N ARG A 1111 -49.01 -2.25 -8.09
CA ARG A 1111 -48.14 -1.37 -7.29
C ARG A 1111 -46.82 -1.03 -7.98
N LEU A 1112 -46.33 -1.91 -8.86
CA LEU A 1112 -44.97 -1.83 -9.40
C LEU A 1112 -44.91 -1.54 -10.91
N THR A 1113 -46.04 -1.62 -11.62
CA THR A 1113 -46.14 -1.22 -13.03
C THR A 1113 -45.87 0.27 -13.20
N PRO A 1114 -45.12 0.71 -14.24
CA PRO A 1114 -44.55 -0.08 -15.35
C PRO A 1114 -43.11 -0.55 -15.13
N HIS A 1115 -42.54 -0.40 -13.93
CA HIS A 1115 -41.10 -0.55 -13.70
C HIS A 1115 -40.64 -1.97 -13.36
N VAL A 1116 -41.53 -2.79 -12.80
CA VAL A 1116 -41.27 -4.21 -12.53
C VAL A 1116 -42.32 -5.03 -13.25
N ILE A 1117 -41.86 -6.02 -14.00
CA ILE A 1117 -42.69 -7.02 -14.64
C ILE A 1117 -42.92 -8.15 -13.63
N ILE A 1118 -44.19 -8.46 -13.37
CA ILE A 1118 -44.60 -9.56 -12.51
C ILE A 1118 -45.20 -10.64 -13.40
N ASP A 1119 -44.56 -11.81 -13.43
CA ASP A 1119 -44.98 -12.94 -14.24
C ASP A 1119 -45.37 -14.13 -13.36
N ARG A 1120 -46.48 -14.80 -13.73
CA ARG A 1120 -46.92 -16.09 -13.17
C ARG A 1120 -46.52 -17.23 -14.11
N GLU A 1121 -46.18 -18.39 -13.54
CA GLU A 1121 -45.97 -19.66 -14.26
C GLU A 1121 -44.89 -19.66 -15.38
N ILE A 1122 -43.78 -18.92 -15.21
CA ILE A 1122 -42.66 -18.97 -16.18
C ILE A 1122 -41.98 -20.35 -16.19
N GLN A 1123 -41.71 -20.87 -17.39
CA GLN A 1123 -40.91 -22.07 -17.60
C GLN A 1123 -39.40 -21.76 -17.61
N VAL A 1124 -38.61 -22.51 -16.84
CA VAL A 1124 -37.15 -22.34 -16.73
C VAL A 1124 -36.38 -22.86 -17.95
N ARG A 1125 -36.93 -23.85 -18.68
CA ARG A 1125 -36.38 -24.39 -19.94
C ARG A 1125 -37.51 -24.83 -20.88
N ARG A 1126 -37.41 -24.49 -22.18
CA ARG A 1126 -38.09 -25.27 -23.25
C ARG A 1126 -37.20 -26.46 -23.59
N THR A 1127 -37.58 -27.66 -23.15
CA THR A 1127 -37.04 -28.90 -23.72
C THR A 1127 -38.07 -29.51 -24.66
N ALA A 1128 -37.57 -30.20 -25.70
CA ALA A 1128 -38.36 -30.78 -26.78
C ALA A 1128 -39.53 -31.65 -26.30
N ALA A 1129 -40.50 -31.81 -27.19
CA ALA A 1129 -41.80 -32.47 -27.05
C ALA A 1129 -41.88 -33.57 -25.96
N SER A 1130 -42.79 -33.37 -24.99
CA SER A 1130 -43.31 -34.32 -23.98
C SER A 1130 -42.81 -34.26 -22.52
N GLY A 1131 -42.20 -33.16 -22.07
CA GLY A 1131 -41.97 -32.90 -20.64
C GLY A 1131 -42.80 -31.73 -20.11
N VAL A 1132 -43.62 -31.93 -19.07
CA VAL A 1132 -44.27 -30.84 -18.33
C VAL A 1132 -43.16 -30.02 -17.65
N GLY A 1133 -42.92 -28.80 -18.13
CA GLY A 1133 -41.90 -27.91 -17.58
C GLY A 1133 -42.19 -27.54 -16.12
N THR A 1134 -41.14 -27.51 -15.29
CA THR A 1134 -41.18 -27.03 -13.91
C THR A 1134 -41.62 -25.57 -13.90
N ARG A 1135 -42.70 -25.24 -13.17
CA ARG A 1135 -43.31 -23.90 -13.11
C ARG A 1135 -42.84 -23.16 -11.86
N ILE A 1136 -42.39 -21.92 -12.01
CA ILE A 1136 -42.13 -21.00 -10.89
C ILE A 1136 -43.46 -20.33 -10.51
N ASP A 1137 -43.74 -20.16 -9.21
CA ASP A 1137 -44.98 -19.53 -8.74
C ASP A 1137 -45.07 -18.07 -9.20
N ILE A 1138 -44.16 -17.19 -8.75
CA ILE A 1138 -44.13 -15.78 -9.19
C ILE A 1138 -42.69 -15.39 -9.51
N THR A 1139 -42.48 -14.66 -10.60
CA THR A 1139 -41.19 -14.01 -10.90
C THR A 1139 -41.40 -12.51 -10.99
N ALA A 1140 -40.55 -11.76 -10.29
CA ALA A 1140 -40.45 -10.32 -10.44
C ALA A 1140 -39.15 -9.97 -11.17
N THR A 1141 -39.26 -9.15 -12.21
CA THR A 1141 -38.11 -8.70 -13.02
C THR A 1141 -38.15 -7.18 -13.16
N SER A 1142 -37.09 -6.48 -12.73
CA SER A 1142 -36.99 -5.02 -12.89
C SER A 1142 -36.57 -4.64 -14.31
N GLY A 1143 -37.10 -3.53 -14.85
CA GLY A 1143 -36.59 -2.93 -16.08
C GLY A 1143 -35.35 -2.06 -15.84
N GLY A 1144 -34.30 -2.19 -16.67
CA GLY A 1144 -33.06 -1.41 -16.54
C GLY A 1144 -31.84 -1.98 -17.30
N ILE A 1145 -30.68 -1.32 -17.20
CA ILE A 1145 -29.40 -1.75 -17.81
C ILE A 1145 -28.91 -3.08 -17.20
N GLN A 1146 -29.17 -3.30 -15.91
CA GLN A 1146 -29.03 -4.60 -15.25
C GLN A 1146 -30.41 -5.09 -14.82
N LEU A 1147 -30.72 -6.34 -15.17
CA LEU A 1147 -31.98 -6.99 -14.85
C LEU A 1147 -31.88 -7.62 -13.46
N GLY A 1148 -32.50 -7.00 -12.45
CA GLY A 1148 -32.79 -7.65 -11.19
C GLY A 1148 -33.91 -8.68 -11.39
N ARG A 1149 -33.70 -9.90 -10.88
CA ARG A 1149 -34.69 -10.98 -10.95
C ARG A 1149 -34.81 -11.67 -9.60
N VAL A 1150 -36.03 -11.76 -9.09
CA VAL A 1150 -36.38 -12.42 -7.84
C VAL A 1150 -37.49 -13.42 -8.10
N VAL A 1151 -37.29 -14.66 -7.67
CA VAL A 1151 -38.28 -15.73 -7.79
C VAL A 1151 -38.96 -15.97 -6.44
N PHE A 1152 -40.25 -16.28 -6.50
CA PHE A 1152 -41.07 -16.55 -5.33
C PHE A 1152 -41.45 -18.01 -5.37
N GLU A 1153 -41.40 -18.65 -4.21
CA GLU A 1153 -42.03 -19.95 -3.98
C GLU A 1153 -43.03 -19.77 -2.83
N ALA A 1154 -44.30 -20.06 -3.08
CA ALA A 1154 -45.36 -19.87 -2.12
C ALA A 1154 -45.86 -21.21 -1.59
N LYS A 1155 -46.13 -21.30 -0.29
CA LYS A 1155 -46.72 -22.50 0.33
C LYS A 1155 -47.82 -22.14 1.31
N HIS A 1156 -48.93 -22.86 1.24
CA HIS A 1156 -49.94 -22.80 2.28
C HIS A 1156 -49.40 -23.40 3.59
N VAL A 1157 -49.78 -22.87 4.76
CA VAL A 1157 -49.38 -23.42 6.08
C VAL A 1157 -49.76 -24.91 6.32
N GLN A 1158 -50.59 -25.51 5.47
CA GLN A 1158 -50.95 -26.94 5.51
C GLN A 1158 -50.20 -27.79 4.50
N ASN A 1159 -49.38 -27.18 3.64
CA ASN A 1159 -48.66 -27.87 2.61
C ASN A 1159 -47.66 -28.85 3.25
N ARG A 1160 -47.63 -30.09 2.77
CA ARG A 1160 -46.73 -31.14 3.29
C ARG A 1160 -45.26 -30.83 3.08
N ASP A 1161 -44.94 -30.04 2.06
CA ASP A 1161 -43.57 -29.68 1.67
C ASP A 1161 -43.12 -28.35 2.30
N LEU A 1162 -43.91 -27.76 3.22
CA LEU A 1162 -43.66 -26.43 3.81
C LEU A 1162 -42.26 -26.27 4.41
N LEU A 1163 -41.72 -27.31 5.04
CA LEU A 1163 -40.41 -27.30 5.70
C LEU A 1163 -39.26 -27.81 4.80
N THR A 1164 -39.54 -28.17 3.55
CA THR A 1164 -38.55 -28.77 2.63
C THR A 1164 -38.49 -28.07 1.27
N ALA A 1165 -39.47 -27.22 0.93
CA ALA A 1165 -39.58 -26.58 -0.37
C ALA A 1165 -38.52 -25.50 -0.62
N ILE A 1166 -37.95 -24.89 0.44
CA ILE A 1166 -36.80 -23.97 0.31
C ILE A 1166 -35.64 -24.70 -0.39
N ASP A 1167 -35.23 -25.86 0.12
CA ASP A 1167 -34.07 -26.60 -0.36
C ASP A 1167 -34.30 -27.20 -1.76
N HIS A 1168 -35.36 -28.00 -1.90
CA HIS A 1168 -35.57 -28.81 -3.10
C HIS A 1168 -36.34 -28.10 -4.22
N GLN A 1169 -37.13 -27.07 -3.93
CA GLN A 1169 -37.90 -26.33 -4.95
C GLN A 1169 -37.28 -24.98 -5.24
N LEU A 1170 -37.35 -24.03 -4.29
CA LEU A 1170 -36.87 -22.66 -4.49
C LEU A 1170 -35.40 -22.65 -4.93
N ILE A 1171 -34.53 -23.32 -4.17
CA ILE A 1171 -33.09 -23.33 -4.45
C ILE A 1171 -32.75 -24.32 -5.55
N GLY A 1172 -33.04 -25.61 -5.33
CA GLY A 1172 -32.59 -26.68 -6.22
C GLY A 1172 -33.22 -26.65 -7.63
N ARG A 1173 -34.50 -26.30 -7.76
CA ARG A 1173 -35.19 -26.30 -9.07
C ARG A 1173 -35.21 -24.94 -9.76
N TYR A 1174 -35.21 -23.83 -9.03
CA TYR A 1174 -35.37 -22.50 -9.63
C TYR A 1174 -34.09 -21.66 -9.58
N MET A 1175 -33.48 -21.49 -8.41
CA MET A 1175 -32.33 -20.58 -8.27
C MET A 1175 -31.04 -21.17 -8.84
N GLN A 1176 -30.68 -22.42 -8.53
CA GLN A 1176 -29.43 -23.02 -9.03
C GLN A 1176 -29.37 -23.13 -10.56
N PRO A 1177 -30.40 -23.66 -11.27
CA PRO A 1177 -30.30 -23.86 -12.72
C PRO A 1177 -30.29 -22.57 -13.54
N ALA A 1178 -30.86 -21.50 -12.99
CA ALA A 1178 -30.93 -20.18 -13.62
C ALA A 1178 -29.89 -19.19 -13.07
N ASP A 1179 -28.97 -19.68 -12.23
CA ASP A 1179 -27.95 -18.92 -11.50
C ASP A 1179 -28.47 -17.66 -10.81
N LEU A 1180 -29.64 -17.77 -10.16
CA LEU A 1180 -30.25 -16.67 -9.42
C LEU A 1180 -29.72 -16.65 -7.99
N THR A 1181 -29.39 -15.45 -7.52
CA THR A 1181 -28.86 -15.22 -6.17
C THR A 1181 -29.95 -14.91 -5.14
N HIS A 1182 -31.12 -14.43 -5.56
CA HIS A 1182 -32.17 -13.92 -4.66
C HIS A 1182 -33.54 -14.58 -4.89
N GLY A 1183 -34.22 -14.92 -3.79
CA GLY A 1183 -35.58 -15.48 -3.83
C GLY A 1183 -36.40 -15.13 -2.58
N ILE A 1184 -37.73 -15.21 -2.69
CA ILE A 1184 -38.65 -15.03 -1.57
C ILE A 1184 -39.43 -16.32 -1.35
N TYR A 1185 -39.41 -16.83 -0.12
CA TYR A 1185 -40.29 -17.93 0.30
C TYR A 1185 -41.50 -17.36 1.04
N ILE A 1186 -42.69 -17.49 0.46
CA ILE A 1186 -43.92 -16.95 1.04
C ILE A 1186 -44.73 -18.06 1.68
N VAL A 1187 -45.17 -17.82 2.93
CA VAL A 1187 -46.14 -18.70 3.59
C VAL A 1187 -47.49 -18.02 3.70
N TYR A 1188 -48.51 -18.62 3.12
CA TYR A 1188 -49.90 -18.22 3.36
C TYR A 1188 -50.37 -18.81 4.68
N TRP A 1189 -50.36 -17.97 5.72
CA TRP A 1189 -50.62 -18.36 7.09
C TRP A 1189 -52.02 -17.96 7.54
N THR A 1190 -52.61 -18.78 8.40
CA THR A 1190 -53.94 -18.55 8.97
C THR A 1190 -53.99 -18.98 10.41
N ALA A 1191 -54.64 -18.18 11.27
CA ALA A 1191 -54.80 -18.50 12.68
C ALA A 1191 -55.53 -19.84 12.89
N PRO A 1192 -55.10 -20.71 13.82
CA PRO A 1192 -55.70 -22.03 14.05
C PRO A 1192 -57.22 -22.04 14.28
N ALA A 1193 -57.76 -20.95 14.85
CA ALA A 1193 -59.19 -20.79 15.11
C ALA A 1193 -60.04 -20.62 13.83
N LEU A 1194 -59.43 -20.13 12.74
CA LEU A 1194 -60.10 -19.87 11.47
C LEU A 1194 -59.91 -21.00 10.46
N ARG A 1195 -59.10 -22.01 10.78
CA ARG A 1195 -58.82 -23.13 9.87
C ARG A 1195 -60.04 -24.06 9.79
N PRO A 1196 -60.36 -24.61 8.60
CA PRO A 1196 -61.35 -25.68 8.46
C PRO A 1196 -61.07 -26.85 9.42
N SER A 1197 -62.11 -27.55 9.87
CA SER A 1197 -61.98 -28.69 10.78
C SER A 1197 -61.15 -29.85 10.23
N SER A 1198 -60.98 -29.92 8.90
CA SER A 1198 -60.15 -30.91 8.22
C SER A 1198 -58.64 -30.59 8.26
N TRP A 1199 -58.24 -29.38 8.68
CA TRP A 1199 -56.84 -28.95 8.70
C TRP A 1199 -56.16 -29.22 10.05
N LYS A 1200 -54.87 -29.55 10.01
CA LYS A 1200 -54.04 -29.72 11.21
C LYS A 1200 -53.74 -28.36 11.85
N ARG A 1201 -53.70 -28.28 13.18
CA ARG A 1201 -53.38 -27.03 13.92
C ARG A 1201 -51.87 -26.80 14.14
N ASN A 1202 -51.03 -27.29 13.24
CA ASN A 1202 -49.57 -27.14 13.29
C ASN A 1202 -49.14 -25.69 12.99
N HIS A 1203 -47.97 -25.27 13.48
CA HIS A 1203 -47.45 -23.90 13.34
C HIS A 1203 -48.48 -22.82 13.75
N PRO A 1204 -48.92 -22.82 15.03
CA PRO A 1204 -49.94 -21.90 15.52
C PRO A 1204 -49.44 -20.45 15.68
N ASP A 1205 -48.11 -20.24 15.67
CA ASP A 1205 -47.47 -18.94 15.78
C ASP A 1205 -46.75 -18.62 14.45
N PRO A 1206 -47.12 -17.54 13.76
CA PRO A 1206 -46.51 -17.16 12.49
C PRO A 1206 -45.05 -16.68 12.67
N SER A 1207 -44.71 -16.09 13.82
CA SER A 1207 -43.35 -15.60 14.09
C SER A 1207 -42.37 -16.75 14.29
N LEU A 1208 -42.75 -17.76 15.10
CA LEU A 1208 -41.93 -18.95 15.30
C LEU A 1208 -41.72 -19.74 13.99
N LEU A 1209 -42.76 -19.82 13.15
CA LEU A 1209 -42.63 -20.44 11.83
C LEU A 1209 -41.69 -19.66 10.91
N ALA A 1210 -41.80 -18.32 10.90
CA ALA A 1210 -40.89 -17.47 10.13
C ALA A 1210 -39.43 -17.69 10.56
N ASP A 1211 -39.16 -17.77 11.86
CA ASP A 1211 -37.81 -17.95 12.39
C ASP A 1211 -37.22 -19.33 12.08
N GLU A 1212 -38.04 -20.38 12.13
CA GLU A 1212 -37.64 -21.75 11.70
C GLU A 1212 -37.25 -21.76 10.21
N LEU A 1213 -38.07 -21.17 9.35
CA LEU A 1213 -37.82 -21.10 7.91
C LEU A 1213 -36.64 -20.17 7.56
N ARG A 1214 -36.46 -19.05 8.26
CA ARG A 1214 -35.29 -18.18 8.09
C ARG A 1214 -34.00 -18.90 8.47
N THR A 1215 -34.05 -19.74 9.52
CA THR A 1215 -32.91 -20.58 9.91
C THR A 1215 -32.57 -21.59 8.82
N GLN A 1216 -33.56 -22.18 8.15
CA GLN A 1216 -33.33 -23.05 6.98
C GLN A 1216 -32.73 -22.27 5.80
N ALA A 1217 -33.32 -21.11 5.45
CA ALA A 1217 -32.84 -20.26 4.37
C ALA A 1217 -31.38 -19.83 4.54
N ARG A 1218 -30.97 -19.47 5.77
CA ARG A 1218 -29.59 -19.03 6.09
C ARG A 1218 -28.52 -20.10 5.83
N ARG A 1219 -28.88 -21.39 5.74
CA ARG A 1219 -27.93 -22.48 5.43
C ARG A 1219 -27.33 -22.39 4.03
N HIS A 1220 -27.97 -21.64 3.14
CA HIS A 1220 -27.55 -21.46 1.75
C HIS A 1220 -26.82 -20.13 1.51
N GLY A 1221 -26.68 -19.32 2.55
CA GLY A 1221 -25.82 -18.14 2.53
C GLY A 1221 -24.33 -18.54 2.61
N PRO A 1222 -23.41 -17.71 2.09
CA PRO A 1222 -23.67 -16.41 1.47
C PRO A 1222 -24.04 -16.45 -0.02
N ASP A 1223 -23.94 -17.60 -0.70
CA ASP A 1223 -24.09 -17.72 -2.16
C ASP A 1223 -25.53 -17.43 -2.65
N ARG A 1224 -26.52 -17.64 -1.79
CA ARG A 1224 -27.94 -17.44 -2.07
C ARG A 1224 -28.62 -16.71 -0.91
N CYS A 1225 -29.39 -15.67 -1.24
CA CYS A 1225 -30.21 -14.90 -0.32
C CYS A 1225 -31.69 -15.28 -0.49
N VAL A 1226 -32.27 -15.91 0.54
CA VAL A 1226 -33.69 -16.28 0.56
C VAL A 1226 -34.36 -15.56 1.72
N GLU A 1227 -35.33 -14.71 1.39
CA GLU A 1227 -36.13 -13.98 2.37
C GLU A 1227 -37.45 -14.70 2.62
N VAL A 1228 -37.83 -14.82 3.90
CA VAL A 1228 -39.06 -15.51 4.29
C VAL A 1228 -40.11 -14.48 4.69
N PHE A 1229 -41.27 -14.53 4.01
CA PHE A 1229 -42.40 -13.68 4.29
C PHE A 1229 -43.63 -14.50 4.69
N VAL A 1230 -44.14 -14.30 5.89
CA VAL A 1230 -45.37 -14.95 6.35
C VAL A 1230 -46.54 -14.00 6.15
N LEU A 1231 -47.37 -14.27 5.14
CA LEU A 1231 -48.56 -13.50 4.82
C LEU A 1231 -49.76 -14.07 5.59
N ASP A 1232 -50.19 -13.37 6.64
CA ASP A 1232 -51.43 -13.66 7.36
C ASP A 1232 -52.63 -13.24 6.52
N ILE A 1233 -53.35 -14.24 6.00
CA ILE A 1233 -54.53 -14.06 5.15
C ILE A 1233 -55.83 -13.95 5.95
N GLY A 1234 -55.77 -13.97 7.28
CA GLY A 1234 -56.93 -13.85 8.16
C GLY A 1234 -57.37 -12.40 8.42
N PRO A 1235 -58.63 -12.18 8.86
CA PRO A 1235 -59.06 -10.91 9.40
C PRO A 1235 -58.31 -10.58 10.69
N ARG A 1236 -58.28 -9.29 11.05
CA ARG A 1236 -57.79 -8.87 12.38
C ARG A 1236 -58.69 -9.52 13.45
N PRO A 1237 -58.12 -10.12 14.52
CA PRO A 1237 -58.89 -10.73 15.60
C PRO A 1237 -59.76 -9.73 16.34
#